data_AF-A0A7Z1AZV4-F1
#
_entry.id   AF-A0A7Z1AZV4-F1
#
_cell.length_a   1.000
_cell.length_b   1.000
_cell.length_c   1.000
_cell.angle_alpha   90.00
_cell.angle_beta   90.00
_cell.angle_gamma   90.00
#
_symmetry.space_group_name_H-M   'P 1'
#
loop_
_entity.id
_entity.type
_entity.pdbx_description
1 polymer ?
#
loop_
_entity_poly.entity_id
_entity_poly.type
_entity_poly.pdbx_seq_one_letter_code
_entity_poly.pdbx_strand_id
1 'polypeptide(L)'
;MIGQFNADGIPLGTVELDQLAEACEVVWNTILDRWAGPGYDSERSTLAELLACELGDSFRPGGWLHDWAQANDLLVPAFLDLEGEESPLPNPWRLFDEDLPTTRAEIHYLVGRTHGDLHGDNVLIPVRNGSIRPADFRLIDLATYDARAPLSRDLATQLMSLCWREIGASSERSQEAFLVYLVNDYRDELLDGRMPGDVRKVIDALREPALRFVIQNEWNQEHWHRQLKVSLLAQAMLHTAYSSGGTPASRWCSRLAGRLTRALLGTANLPTGPLMRFDAGKLVEATHATAARTIDRSASDGSIFVDRTGQRGRLRAALADRVTSVIVVSGPPGIGKTALVREVLTDLGLTDPEDETTAVRWHDATPYGEIDVPTLLKDIEPPGSDRVAGPSARARLEIALDSLGESGGIRPVIVIDSAENLLKEEHVLRDSELDLALEAVQGRLRPVVKVVLVTQHVPSATTGVAWPGTACQINLDGLEPPWLREHFAELDPGNAYGLADLPEQDLRHVHGFLAGNPRLAELLHAVLSFDPPGLQAHEVGPWLSSVPASEVHQRLVRRYVDLLPAEQQLVSKGLAALGIPVSTDAVIGVLAPYLSRELIESALRALVAARLVLERRDGRRYVRKTEVEAVIGYLGRDRHTDDGGSPTRRELALQAAKVLAVMQKDDDEVDGMVDLEMHFARVDAWLRAGMYEQAHSLIEEMDDLVRRWGSGAELRAQREAVRGRLGDDREGEMLNLAGLGHIYSYSGEFRSALEAYQAALSIAKQDQLREAMRQIYINMGAMFWENNYLAEAEDHYGWALGLADEDDEDGGDDDRTVVLRGDRAAALVGLADSRQRRGSYRRAVEQALAAFEAAWEADPGQALGAALRLARWYAELDQIPDALTMRARSAELTSAHPDASARAELLTLTADLYLYQDRYQEARSAAAQAVEVARVRRDPINLRRSLTTVALADVHLGDFLAARRAIEESARYRVAGRDTAELALRAIIAYRSELPGTARDLFRQLHDETSRRTKADSNDLVAWDFAGIARCHSVLLGEVEPAWALDAFRRARPTSAQQTPGLDDRMRFMVKTLAGNCPRLDHVLTELARIRPGRGG
;
A
#
# COMPACT_ATOMS: atom_id res chain seq x y z
N MET A 1 -11.83 18.09 -0.70
CA MET A 1 -10.88 19.00 -0.03
C MET A 1 -10.80 18.70 1.47
N ILE A 2 -10.85 17.42 1.85
CA ILE A 2 -10.58 16.84 3.16
C ILE A 2 -10.08 15.43 2.84
N GLY A 3 -8.92 15.02 3.33
CA GLY A 3 -8.40 13.67 3.13
C GLY A 3 -7.21 13.43 4.05
N GLN A 4 -7.27 12.35 4.83
CA GLN A 4 -6.16 11.92 5.69
C GLN A 4 -5.25 10.96 4.92
N PHE A 5 -4.02 11.45 4.69
CA PHE A 5 -2.75 10.77 4.39
C PHE A 5 -2.61 9.90 3.11
N ASN A 6 -2.14 10.57 2.03
CA ASN A 6 -0.94 10.27 1.24
C ASN A 6 -0.46 11.61 0.65
N ALA A 7 0.69 12.12 1.06
CA ALA A 7 1.14 13.48 0.79
C ALA A 7 1.84 13.61 -0.57
N ASP A 8 1.08 13.73 -1.66
CA ASP A 8 1.59 14.20 -2.96
C ASP A 8 1.78 15.74 -3.00
N GLY A 9 2.22 16.33 -1.89
CA GLY A 9 2.39 17.77 -1.75
C GLY A 9 3.32 18.18 -0.62
N ILE A 10 3.99 19.31 -0.79
CA ILE A 10 4.86 19.88 0.24
C ILE A 10 4.01 20.75 1.19
N PRO A 11 4.30 20.76 2.50
CA PRO A 11 3.63 21.67 3.41
C PRO A 11 3.86 23.12 2.99
N LEU A 12 2.83 23.98 3.07
CA LEU A 12 2.90 25.39 2.68
C LEU A 12 4.04 26.11 3.42
N GLY A 13 4.29 25.75 4.68
CA GLY A 13 5.41 26.27 5.48
C GLY A 13 6.81 25.92 4.95
N THR A 14 6.92 24.97 4.01
CA THR A 14 8.18 24.57 3.36
C THR A 14 8.33 25.12 1.94
N VAL A 15 7.33 25.85 1.43
CA VAL A 15 7.42 26.55 0.13
C VAL A 15 8.39 27.71 0.26
N GLU A 16 9.30 27.83 -0.72
CA GLU A 16 10.27 28.92 -0.77
C GLU A 16 9.59 30.30 -0.72
N LEU A 17 10.20 31.23 0.01
CA LEU A 17 9.64 32.56 0.32
C LEU A 17 9.25 33.39 -0.93
N ASP A 18 9.89 33.14 -2.07
CA ASP A 18 9.61 33.82 -3.34
C ASP A 18 8.31 33.36 -4.01
N GLN A 19 7.89 32.11 -3.77
CA GLN A 19 6.66 31.50 -4.29
C GLN A 19 5.54 31.45 -3.24
N LEU A 20 5.89 31.55 -1.95
CA LEU A 20 4.96 31.40 -0.83
C LEU A 20 3.82 32.43 -0.85
N ALA A 21 4.10 33.68 -1.22
CA ALA A 21 3.06 34.71 -1.26
C ALA A 21 1.97 34.41 -2.33
N GLU A 22 2.38 33.97 -3.52
CA GLU A 22 1.43 33.59 -4.58
C GLU A 22 0.62 32.35 -4.17
N ALA A 23 1.26 31.38 -3.53
CA ALA A 23 0.59 30.20 -3.01
C ALA A 23 -0.44 30.56 -1.92
N CYS A 24 -0.08 31.41 -0.96
CA CYS A 24 -0.98 31.92 0.08
C CYS A 24 -2.19 32.65 -0.51
N GLU A 25 -1.99 33.50 -1.52
CA GLU A 25 -3.09 34.23 -2.14
C GLU A 25 -4.10 33.28 -2.80
N VAL A 26 -3.62 32.28 -3.54
CA VAL A 26 -4.49 31.28 -4.20
C VAL A 26 -5.25 30.43 -3.18
N VAL A 27 -4.54 29.96 -2.14
CA VAL A 27 -5.12 29.17 -1.05
C VAL A 27 -6.22 29.96 -0.36
N TRP A 28 -5.96 31.21 0.06
CA TRP A 28 -6.93 32.01 0.80
C TRP A 28 -8.14 32.45 -0.02
N ASN A 29 -7.95 32.79 -1.30
CA ASN A 29 -9.09 33.03 -2.18
C ASN A 29 -10.00 31.78 -2.23
N THR A 30 -9.41 30.59 -2.26
CA THR A 30 -10.16 29.34 -2.33
C THR A 30 -10.78 28.92 -0.99
N ILE A 31 -10.09 29.12 0.14
CA ILE A 31 -10.65 28.90 1.49
C ILE A 31 -11.88 29.80 1.68
N LEU A 32 -11.77 31.09 1.37
CA LEU A 32 -12.88 32.03 1.57
C LEU A 32 -14.06 31.73 0.63
N ASP A 33 -13.80 31.38 -0.64
CA ASP A 33 -14.84 31.10 -1.63
C ASP A 33 -15.52 29.73 -1.42
N ARG A 34 -14.75 28.68 -1.11
CA ARG A 34 -15.25 27.29 -1.09
C ARG A 34 -15.39 26.67 0.30
N TRP A 35 -14.50 27.01 1.25
CA TRP A 35 -14.49 26.41 2.59
C TRP A 35 -15.36 27.18 3.56
N ALA A 36 -15.12 28.49 3.70
CA ALA A 36 -15.98 29.39 4.46
C ALA A 36 -17.32 29.58 3.74
N GLY A 37 -17.29 29.89 2.44
CA GLY A 37 -18.45 29.84 1.53
C GLY A 37 -19.69 30.61 2.02
N PRO A 38 -20.93 30.27 1.60
CA PRO A 38 -22.15 30.95 2.03
C PRO A 38 -22.60 30.60 3.47
N GLY A 39 -21.79 29.87 4.24
CA GLY A 39 -22.14 29.29 5.54
C GLY A 39 -21.59 30.04 6.77
N TYR A 40 -21.45 31.36 6.70
CA TYR A 40 -21.02 32.20 7.83
C TYR A 40 -22.19 32.93 8.50
N ASP A 41 -22.02 33.29 9.77
CA ASP A 41 -22.97 34.04 10.60
C ASP A 41 -22.22 35.14 11.38
N SER A 42 -22.93 35.95 12.14
CA SER A 42 -22.34 36.93 13.05
C SER A 42 -22.76 36.72 14.49
N GLU A 43 -21.82 36.86 15.40
CA GLU A 43 -22.04 36.75 16.83
C GLU A 43 -21.59 37.99 17.57
N ARG A 44 -22.02 38.08 18.83
CA ARG A 44 -21.63 39.14 19.75
C ARG A 44 -21.16 38.52 21.05
N SER A 45 -20.02 38.98 21.52
CA SER A 45 -19.42 38.50 22.76
C SER A 45 -18.53 39.59 23.34
N THR A 46 -18.06 39.41 24.56
CA THR A 46 -17.08 40.31 25.16
C THR A 46 -15.67 40.04 24.62
N LEU A 47 -14.76 41.00 24.77
CA LEU A 47 -13.35 40.81 24.40
C LEU A 47 -12.71 39.61 25.11
N ALA A 48 -13.01 39.44 26.40
CA ALA A 48 -12.48 38.34 27.20
C ALA A 48 -12.98 36.97 26.73
N GLU A 49 -14.29 36.86 26.45
CA GLU A 49 -14.91 35.63 25.97
C GLU A 49 -14.42 35.23 24.58
N LEU A 50 -14.29 36.20 23.65
CA LEU A 50 -13.75 35.92 22.32
C LEU A 50 -12.28 35.50 22.40
N LEU A 51 -11.47 36.16 23.23
CA LEU A 51 -10.07 35.78 23.44
C LEU A 51 -9.94 34.39 24.10
N ALA A 52 -10.83 34.06 25.04
CA ALA A 52 -10.89 32.72 25.65
C ALA A 52 -11.32 31.66 24.63
N CYS A 53 -12.24 32.00 23.72
CA CYS A 53 -12.62 31.14 22.59
C CYS A 53 -11.42 30.84 21.67
N GLU A 54 -10.60 31.85 21.35
CA GLU A 54 -9.40 31.70 20.52
C GLU A 54 -8.28 30.87 21.19
N LEU A 55 -8.12 30.95 22.51
CA LEU A 55 -7.08 30.19 23.24
C LEU A 55 -7.51 28.76 23.62
N GLY A 56 -8.81 28.47 23.61
CA GLY A 56 -9.37 27.16 23.94
C GLY A 56 -8.99 26.66 25.34
N ASP A 57 -8.74 25.36 25.46
CA ASP A 57 -8.39 24.73 26.74
C ASP A 57 -6.99 25.13 27.26
N SER A 58 -6.13 25.70 26.41
CA SER A 58 -4.76 26.08 26.78
C SER A 58 -4.70 27.09 27.92
N PHE A 59 -5.69 27.98 28.02
CA PHE A 59 -5.72 29.05 29.03
C PHE A 59 -6.79 28.84 30.13
N ARG A 60 -7.49 27.70 30.15
CA ARG A 60 -8.37 27.35 31.28
C ARG A 60 -7.52 27.06 32.54
N PRO A 61 -8.10 27.13 33.76
CA PRO A 61 -7.37 26.74 34.98
C PRO A 61 -6.83 25.31 34.88
N GLY A 62 -5.52 25.13 34.98
CA GLY A 62 -4.81 23.86 34.76
C GLY A 62 -4.42 23.57 33.30
N GLY A 63 -4.68 24.51 32.39
CA GLY A 63 -4.17 24.51 31.02
C GLY A 63 -2.72 24.98 30.96
N TRP A 64 -1.95 24.45 30.00
CA TRP A 64 -0.50 24.64 29.95
C TRP A 64 -0.07 26.11 29.80
N LEU A 65 -0.83 26.92 29.06
CA LEU A 65 -0.50 28.34 28.84
C LEU A 65 -0.84 29.17 30.09
N HIS A 66 -1.92 28.82 30.79
CA HIS A 66 -2.27 29.42 32.07
C HIS A 66 -1.18 29.13 33.12
N ASP A 67 -0.74 27.87 33.23
CA ASP A 67 0.32 27.46 34.15
C ASP A 67 1.66 28.13 33.82
N TRP A 68 1.97 28.27 32.52
CA TRP A 68 3.15 29.01 32.08
C TRP A 68 3.08 30.49 32.45
N ALA A 69 1.93 31.15 32.26
CA ALA A 69 1.74 32.54 32.64
C ALA A 69 1.84 32.73 34.16
N GLN A 70 1.32 31.77 34.93
CA GLN A 70 1.44 31.74 36.39
C GLN A 70 2.91 31.56 36.83
N ALA A 71 3.66 30.66 36.21
CA ALA A 71 5.07 30.42 36.50
C ALA A 71 5.97 31.64 36.19
N ASN A 72 5.51 32.54 35.32
CA ASN A 72 6.21 33.78 34.95
C ASN A 72 5.63 35.03 35.65
N ASP A 73 4.79 34.86 36.68
CA ASP A 73 4.15 35.95 37.44
C ASP A 73 3.31 36.93 36.58
N LEU A 74 2.81 36.48 35.42
CA LEU A 74 2.14 37.34 34.44
C LEU A 74 0.66 37.59 34.73
N LEU A 75 0.04 36.86 35.65
CA LEU A 75 -1.40 36.98 35.94
C LEU A 75 -1.74 38.23 36.80
N VAL A 76 -0.75 38.83 37.46
CA VAL A 76 -0.93 39.93 38.42
C VAL A 76 -0.67 41.34 37.86
N PRO A 77 0.44 41.64 37.15
CA PRO A 77 0.78 43.01 36.77
C PRO A 77 -0.18 43.58 35.73
N ALA A 78 -0.51 44.87 35.84
CA ALA A 78 -1.32 45.58 34.85
C ALA A 78 -0.53 46.00 33.60
N PHE A 79 0.77 46.23 33.76
CA PHE A 79 1.67 46.65 32.69
C PHE A 79 2.93 45.81 32.65
N LEU A 80 3.46 45.61 31.44
CA LEU A 80 4.74 44.98 31.18
C LEU A 80 5.74 46.00 30.62
N ASP A 81 6.89 46.10 31.27
CA ASP A 81 8.08 46.79 30.75
C ASP A 81 8.87 45.79 29.89
N LEU A 82 8.78 45.97 28.57
CA LEU A 82 9.36 45.08 27.56
C LEU A 82 10.55 45.76 26.87
N GLU A 83 11.61 45.00 26.63
CA GLU A 83 12.80 45.48 25.93
C GLU A 83 12.45 45.96 24.50
N GLY A 84 12.82 47.20 24.16
CA GLY A 84 12.54 47.82 22.86
C GLY A 84 11.28 48.68 22.79
N GLU A 85 10.49 48.79 23.87
CA GLU A 85 9.35 49.72 23.95
C GLU A 85 9.71 51.01 24.70
N GLU A 86 9.25 52.17 24.21
CA GLU A 86 9.50 53.46 24.85
C GLU A 86 8.66 53.69 26.12
N SER A 87 7.57 52.93 26.28
CA SER A 87 6.66 53.00 27.42
C SER A 87 6.06 51.63 27.74
N PRO A 88 5.76 51.33 29.02
CA PRO A 88 5.14 50.06 29.38
C PRO A 88 3.85 49.75 28.63
N LEU A 89 3.73 48.52 28.12
CA LEU A 89 2.54 48.05 27.42
C LEU A 89 1.53 47.44 28.40
N PRO A 90 0.21 47.56 28.16
CA PRO A 90 -0.78 46.86 28.98
C PRO A 90 -0.58 45.34 28.86
N ASN A 91 -0.76 44.65 29.99
CA ASN A 91 -0.54 43.22 30.08
C ASN A 91 -1.70 42.44 29.42
N PRO A 92 -1.47 41.64 28.35
CA PRO A 92 -2.52 40.87 27.68
C PRO A 92 -3.21 39.84 28.60
N TRP A 93 -2.49 39.29 29.58
CA TRP A 93 -3.02 38.27 30.49
C TRP A 93 -4.08 38.83 31.47
N ARG A 94 -4.17 40.15 31.61
CA ARG A 94 -5.19 40.83 32.44
C ARG A 94 -6.54 40.99 31.73
N LEU A 95 -6.63 40.64 30.45
CA LEU A 95 -7.88 40.76 29.69
C LEU A 95 -8.96 39.76 30.14
N PHE A 96 -8.61 38.74 30.91
CA PHE A 96 -9.55 37.75 31.47
C PHE A 96 -10.14 38.16 32.82
N ASP A 97 -9.65 39.24 33.42
CA ASP A 97 -10.20 39.71 34.69
C ASP A 97 -11.56 40.38 34.48
N GLU A 98 -12.54 39.92 35.25
CA GLU A 98 -13.91 40.41 35.20
C GLU A 98 -14.06 41.86 35.69
N ASP A 99 -13.06 42.41 36.37
CA ASP A 99 -13.07 43.74 37.01
C ASP A 99 -12.78 44.91 36.05
N LEU A 100 -12.42 44.62 34.79
CA LEU A 100 -12.15 45.64 33.77
C LEU A 100 -13.41 45.97 32.96
N PRO A 101 -13.97 47.20 33.04
CA PRO A 101 -15.18 47.56 32.28
C PRO A 101 -15.02 47.40 30.77
N THR A 102 -13.80 47.54 30.26
CA THR A 102 -13.47 47.40 28.84
C THR A 102 -13.35 45.97 28.35
N THR A 103 -13.03 45.00 29.21
CA THR A 103 -13.01 43.58 28.81
C THR A 103 -14.43 43.07 28.56
N ARG A 104 -15.44 43.76 29.10
CA ARG A 104 -16.89 43.57 28.86
C ARG A 104 -17.44 44.35 27.66
N ALA A 105 -16.60 45.09 26.93
CA ALA A 105 -17.05 45.79 25.73
C ALA A 105 -17.50 44.76 24.67
N GLU A 106 -18.69 44.98 24.11
CA GLU A 106 -19.29 44.08 23.11
C GLU A 106 -18.49 44.17 21.80
N ILE A 107 -18.01 43.02 21.34
CA ILE A 107 -17.37 42.83 20.04
C ILE A 107 -18.33 42.03 19.17
N HIS A 108 -18.58 42.55 17.98
CA HIS A 108 -19.30 41.88 16.92
C HIS A 108 -18.29 41.23 15.99
N TYR A 109 -18.47 39.96 15.67
CA TYR A 109 -17.51 39.21 14.87
C TYR A 109 -18.20 38.15 14.00
N LEU A 110 -17.50 37.73 12.94
CA LEU A 110 -17.97 36.72 12.00
C LEU A 110 -17.52 35.33 12.43
N VAL A 111 -18.46 34.39 12.40
CA VAL A 111 -18.21 32.97 12.66
C VAL A 111 -18.50 32.14 11.42
N GLY A 112 -17.78 31.03 11.28
CA GLY A 112 -18.01 30.07 10.22
C GLY A 112 -17.06 28.89 10.35
N ARG A 113 -16.88 28.17 9.25
CA ARG A 113 -16.03 26.98 9.21
C ARG A 113 -14.56 27.38 9.29
N THR A 114 -13.90 26.95 10.35
CA THR A 114 -12.46 27.11 10.56
C THR A 114 -11.81 25.74 10.76
N HIS A 115 -10.58 25.61 10.29
CA HIS A 115 -9.72 24.48 10.58
C HIS A 115 -9.30 24.44 12.06
N GLY A 116 -9.13 25.61 12.68
CA GLY A 116 -8.88 25.76 14.11
C GLY A 116 -7.40 25.85 14.48
N ASP A 117 -6.52 25.16 13.75
CA ASP A 117 -5.06 25.22 13.91
C ASP A 117 -4.36 25.23 12.53
N LEU A 118 -4.75 26.17 11.67
CA LEU A 118 -4.28 26.26 10.30
C LEU A 118 -2.83 26.81 10.19
N HIS A 119 -1.85 26.13 10.76
CA HIS A 119 -0.43 26.46 10.54
C HIS A 119 0.06 26.02 9.15
N GLY A 120 1.25 26.48 8.76
CA GLY A 120 1.81 26.24 7.43
C GLY A 120 1.95 24.75 7.06
N ASP A 121 2.02 23.85 8.05
CA ASP A 121 2.16 22.41 7.76
C ASP A 121 0.82 21.71 7.54
N ASN A 122 -0.27 22.30 8.00
CA ASN A 122 -1.63 21.78 7.82
C ASN A 122 -2.26 22.13 6.47
N VAL A 123 -1.49 22.81 5.61
CA VAL A 123 -1.83 23.07 4.21
C VAL A 123 -0.82 22.36 3.32
N LEU A 124 -1.22 21.28 2.67
CA LEU A 124 -0.39 20.59 1.69
C LEU A 124 -0.62 21.16 0.29
N ILE A 125 0.45 21.59 -0.36
CA ILE A 125 0.46 22.09 -1.73
C ILE A 125 0.98 21.00 -2.67
N PRO A 126 0.16 20.46 -3.59
CA PRO A 126 0.62 19.44 -4.52
C PRO A 126 1.78 19.90 -5.40
N VAL A 127 2.70 18.99 -5.72
CA VAL A 127 3.82 19.26 -6.62
C VAL A 127 3.72 18.34 -7.83
N ARG A 128 3.60 18.91 -9.03
CA ARG A 128 3.58 18.15 -10.29
C ARG A 128 4.67 18.64 -11.22
N ASN A 129 5.53 17.74 -11.69
CA ASN A 129 6.67 18.05 -12.56
C ASN A 129 7.62 19.14 -11.99
N GLY A 130 7.78 19.19 -10.66
CA GLY A 130 8.64 20.18 -9.98
C GLY A 130 8.04 21.58 -9.85
N SER A 131 6.75 21.78 -10.16
CA SER A 131 6.03 23.04 -9.92
C SER A 131 4.92 22.85 -8.90
N ILE A 132 4.79 23.77 -7.95
CA ILE A 132 3.71 23.79 -6.96
C ILE A 132 2.36 24.08 -7.64
N ARG A 133 1.28 23.49 -7.11
CA ARG A 133 -0.11 23.70 -7.57
C ARG A 133 -0.98 24.20 -6.42
N PRO A 134 -0.90 25.49 -6.06
CA PRO A 134 -1.62 26.02 -4.89
C PRO A 134 -3.15 25.95 -4.98
N ALA A 135 -3.72 25.90 -6.19
CA ALA A 135 -5.16 25.78 -6.38
C ALA A 135 -5.72 24.41 -5.96
N ASP A 136 -4.87 23.38 -5.91
CA ASP A 136 -5.23 22.00 -5.58
C ASP A 136 -4.85 21.64 -4.14
N PHE A 137 -4.65 22.64 -3.27
CA PHE A 137 -4.22 22.42 -1.90
C PHE A 137 -5.17 21.54 -1.10
N ARG A 138 -4.62 20.84 -0.11
CA ARG A 138 -5.37 20.01 0.83
C ARG A 138 -5.16 20.52 2.25
N LEU A 139 -6.25 20.64 2.99
CA LEU A 139 -6.21 20.82 4.43
C LEU A 139 -6.10 19.45 5.10
N ILE A 140 -5.14 19.29 5.99
CA ILE A 140 -4.90 18.06 6.76
C ILE A 140 -5.03 18.35 8.26
N ASP A 141 -5.12 17.29 9.07
CA ASP A 141 -5.30 17.39 10.52
C ASP A 141 -6.48 18.27 10.95
N LEU A 142 -7.70 17.76 10.79
CA LEU A 142 -8.93 18.45 11.17
C LEU A 142 -9.34 18.22 12.64
N ALA A 143 -8.41 17.83 13.52
CA ALA A 143 -8.73 17.54 14.92
C ALA A 143 -9.32 18.77 15.66
N THR A 144 -8.94 19.97 15.23
CA THR A 144 -9.40 21.25 15.79
C THR A 144 -10.51 21.91 14.96
N TYR A 145 -11.04 21.22 13.95
CA TYR A 145 -12.07 21.78 13.07
C TYR A 145 -13.30 22.23 13.86
N ASP A 146 -13.74 23.45 13.59
CA ASP A 146 -14.95 24.01 14.16
C ASP A 146 -15.79 24.67 13.06
N ALA A 147 -17.01 24.19 12.90
CA ALA A 147 -17.96 24.70 11.91
C ALA A 147 -18.49 26.10 12.25
N ARG A 148 -18.27 26.59 13.48
CA ARG A 148 -18.83 27.83 14.02
C ARG A 148 -17.83 28.56 14.92
N ALA A 149 -16.64 28.83 14.41
CA ALA A 149 -15.59 29.58 15.10
C ALA A 149 -15.25 30.90 14.39
N PRO A 150 -14.53 31.85 15.02
CA PRO A 150 -14.20 33.14 14.42
C PRO A 150 -13.42 32.98 13.12
N LEU A 151 -13.94 33.51 11.99
CA LEU A 151 -13.33 33.34 10.67
C LEU A 151 -11.87 33.84 10.54
N SER A 152 -11.46 34.76 11.41
CA SER A 152 -10.08 35.27 11.48
C SER A 152 -9.08 34.34 12.18
N ARG A 153 -9.55 33.27 12.84
CA ARG A 153 -8.71 32.33 13.61
C ARG A 153 -7.63 31.71 12.73
N ASP A 154 -8.05 31.07 11.63
CA ASP A 154 -7.15 30.41 10.70
C ASP A 154 -6.18 31.40 10.04
N LEU A 155 -6.66 32.62 9.77
CA LEU A 155 -5.85 33.70 9.18
C LEU A 155 -4.72 34.11 10.13
N ALA A 156 -5.03 34.35 11.39
CA ALA A 156 -4.04 34.72 12.40
C ALA A 156 -3.05 33.57 12.67
N THR A 157 -3.54 32.34 12.73
CA THR A 157 -2.73 31.14 12.97
C THR A 157 -1.72 30.93 11.84
N GLN A 158 -2.17 31.00 10.58
CA GLN A 158 -1.28 30.81 9.44
C GLN A 158 -0.28 31.95 9.28
N LEU A 159 -0.71 33.21 9.47
CA LEU A 159 0.17 34.38 9.41
C LEU A 159 1.28 34.26 10.45
N MET A 160 0.93 33.93 11.69
CA MET A 160 1.90 33.81 12.77
C MET A 160 2.85 32.64 12.52
N SER A 161 2.33 31.47 12.13
CA SER A 161 3.11 30.29 11.81
C SER A 161 4.18 30.54 10.73
N LEU A 162 3.80 31.20 9.62
CA LEU A 162 4.69 31.40 8.47
C LEU A 162 5.73 32.51 8.69
N CYS A 163 5.41 33.56 9.45
CA CYS A 163 6.21 34.80 9.43
C CYS A 163 7.03 35.06 10.70
N TRP A 164 6.64 34.52 11.86
CA TRP A 164 7.19 35.00 13.14
C TRP A 164 8.70 34.79 13.33
N ARG A 165 9.25 33.67 12.84
CA ARG A 165 10.69 33.37 12.90
C ARG A 165 11.50 34.34 12.05
N GLU A 166 11.07 34.56 10.80
CA GLU A 166 11.72 35.48 9.88
C GLU A 166 11.64 36.93 10.35
N ILE A 167 10.51 37.33 10.95
CA ILE A 167 10.39 38.65 11.57
C ILE A 167 11.33 38.76 12.77
N GLY A 168 11.36 37.76 13.66
CA GLY A 168 12.26 37.72 14.81
C GLY A 168 13.75 37.75 14.43
N ALA A 169 14.13 37.19 13.27
CA ALA A 169 15.48 37.23 12.74
C ALA A 169 15.83 38.55 12.03
N SER A 170 14.83 39.36 11.68
CA SER A 170 15.02 40.63 10.98
C SER A 170 15.62 41.72 11.88
N SER A 171 16.10 42.81 11.26
CA SER A 171 16.65 43.95 12.00
C SER A 171 15.62 44.57 12.96
N GLU A 172 16.04 45.15 14.08
CA GLU A 172 15.13 45.83 15.02
C GLU A 172 14.23 46.88 14.33
N ARG A 173 14.76 47.58 13.32
CA ARG A 173 14.01 48.54 12.51
C ARG A 173 12.91 47.87 11.66
N SER A 174 13.16 46.66 11.16
CA SER A 174 12.19 45.86 10.40
C SER A 174 11.15 45.22 11.33
N GLN A 175 11.59 44.69 12.47
CA GLN A 175 10.71 44.21 13.54
C GLN A 175 9.72 45.29 13.98
N GLU A 176 10.21 46.51 14.18
CA GLU A 176 9.38 47.67 14.54
C GLU A 176 8.38 48.01 13.42
N ALA A 177 8.82 47.99 12.16
CA ALA A 177 7.93 48.23 11.03
C ALA A 177 6.80 47.18 10.97
N PHE A 178 7.09 45.88 11.18
CA PHE A 178 6.06 44.84 11.22
C PHE A 178 5.10 44.97 12.40
N LEU A 179 5.57 45.41 13.58
CA LEU A 179 4.69 45.68 14.72
C LEU A 179 3.66 46.77 14.38
N VAL A 180 4.12 47.88 13.79
CA VAL A 180 3.21 48.96 13.36
C VAL A 180 2.27 48.45 12.25
N TYR A 181 2.79 47.66 11.32
CA TYR A 181 2.04 47.12 10.20
C TYR A 181 0.88 46.19 10.61
N LEU A 182 1.11 45.28 11.56
CA LEU A 182 0.11 44.31 12.02
C LEU A 182 -0.91 44.93 13.00
N VAL A 183 -0.52 45.96 13.74
CA VAL A 183 -1.43 46.67 14.65
C VAL A 183 -2.36 47.62 13.90
N ASN A 184 -1.92 48.17 12.77
CA ASN A 184 -2.73 49.05 11.93
C ASN A 184 -3.78 48.29 11.11
N ASP A 185 -4.95 48.91 10.98
CA ASP A 185 -6.08 48.34 10.24
C ASP A 185 -5.80 48.26 8.74
N TYR A 186 -5.00 49.20 8.22
CA TYR A 186 -4.67 49.35 6.81
C TYR A 186 -3.16 49.36 6.58
N ARG A 187 -2.76 48.97 5.37
CA ARG A 187 -1.37 49.03 4.89
C ARG A 187 -0.87 50.48 4.88
N ASP A 188 0.25 50.72 5.57
CA ASP A 188 0.99 51.98 5.50
C ASP A 188 2.17 51.82 4.54
N GLU A 189 2.00 52.31 3.31
CA GLU A 189 3.01 52.23 2.24
C GLU A 189 4.35 52.87 2.62
N LEU A 190 4.39 53.78 3.61
CA LEU A 190 5.63 54.39 4.10
C LEU A 190 6.53 53.39 4.85
N LEU A 191 5.96 52.26 5.30
CA LEU A 191 6.70 51.18 5.98
C LEU A 191 7.30 50.17 5.00
N ASP A 192 6.86 50.15 3.73
CA ASP A 192 7.29 49.16 2.74
C ASP A 192 8.81 49.08 2.57
N GLY A 193 9.48 50.23 2.55
CA GLY A 193 10.95 50.31 2.42
C GLY A 193 11.74 49.87 3.65
N ARG A 194 11.07 49.55 4.76
CA ARG A 194 11.69 49.11 6.04
C ARG A 194 11.46 47.63 6.34
N MET A 195 10.61 46.96 5.57
CA MET A 195 10.26 45.55 5.74
C MET A 195 10.92 44.69 4.64
N PRO A 196 11.46 43.50 4.96
CA PRO A 196 11.78 42.48 3.97
C PRO A 196 10.60 42.24 3.03
N GLY A 197 10.85 42.37 1.73
CA GLY A 197 9.80 42.36 0.72
C GLY A 197 8.98 41.06 0.71
N ASP A 198 9.62 39.91 0.90
CA ASP A 198 8.97 38.62 0.74
C ASP A 198 8.05 38.28 1.93
N VAL A 199 8.49 38.54 3.17
CA VAL A 199 7.63 38.40 4.37
C VAL A 199 6.42 39.35 4.30
N ARG A 200 6.62 40.60 3.84
CA ARG A 200 5.51 41.55 3.64
C ARG A 200 4.51 41.03 2.61
N LYS A 201 4.99 40.52 1.46
CA LYS A 201 4.11 39.97 0.42
C LYS A 201 3.27 38.80 0.95
N VAL A 202 3.82 37.94 1.81
CA VAL A 202 3.06 36.84 2.43
C VAL A 202 1.95 37.40 3.34
N ILE A 203 2.25 38.38 4.20
CA ILE A 203 1.24 39.03 5.06
C ILE A 203 0.13 39.67 4.19
N ASP A 204 0.51 40.34 3.11
CA ASP A 204 -0.44 40.99 2.19
C ASP A 204 -1.31 39.95 1.46
N ALA A 205 -0.72 38.84 0.99
CA ALA A 205 -1.40 37.73 0.33
C ALA A 205 -2.42 37.02 1.22
N LEU A 206 -2.23 37.07 2.55
CA LEU A 206 -3.18 36.54 3.53
C LEU A 206 -4.29 37.56 3.86
N ARG A 207 -3.92 38.82 4.14
CA ARG A 207 -4.87 39.86 4.60
C ARG A 207 -5.79 40.38 3.50
N GLU A 208 -5.27 40.57 2.29
CA GLU A 208 -6.00 41.25 1.21
C GLU A 208 -7.19 40.42 0.70
N PRO A 209 -7.09 39.09 0.46
CA PRO A 209 -8.26 38.28 0.12
C PRO A 209 -9.34 38.31 1.19
N ALA A 210 -8.96 38.27 2.47
CA ALA A 210 -9.90 38.31 3.58
C ALA A 210 -10.63 39.66 3.69
N LEU A 211 -9.91 40.78 3.52
CA LEU A 211 -10.53 42.10 3.50
C LEU A 211 -11.46 42.26 2.29
N ARG A 212 -11.05 41.77 1.12
CA ARG A 212 -11.88 41.77 -0.09
C ARG A 212 -13.17 40.98 0.12
N PHE A 213 -13.10 39.82 0.75
CA PHE A 213 -14.26 39.01 1.12
C PHE A 213 -15.22 39.78 2.04
N VAL A 214 -14.71 40.48 3.06
CA VAL A 214 -15.52 41.32 3.97
C VAL A 214 -16.20 42.46 3.21
N ILE A 215 -15.49 43.14 2.31
CA ILE A 215 -16.02 44.24 1.51
C ILE A 215 -17.08 43.76 0.52
N GLN A 216 -16.82 42.66 -0.19
CA GLN A 216 -17.74 42.10 -1.19
C GLN A 216 -19.05 41.60 -0.57
N ASN A 217 -19.00 41.16 0.69
CA ASN A 217 -20.17 40.70 1.44
C ASN A 217 -20.78 41.82 2.33
N GLU A 218 -20.43 43.08 2.09
CA GLU A 218 -20.99 44.28 2.74
C GLU A 218 -20.88 44.30 4.28
N TRP A 219 -19.87 43.65 4.85
CA TRP A 219 -19.63 43.64 6.29
C TRP A 219 -18.87 44.87 6.78
N ASN A 220 -19.08 45.22 8.06
CA ASN A 220 -18.39 46.32 8.70
C ASN A 220 -16.89 46.00 8.88
N GLN A 221 -16.04 46.72 8.15
CA GLN A 221 -14.58 46.57 8.20
C GLN A 221 -14.01 46.79 9.60
N GLU A 222 -14.56 47.71 10.39
CA GLU A 222 -14.11 47.99 11.76
C GLU A 222 -14.31 46.77 12.67
N HIS A 223 -15.42 46.05 12.50
CA HIS A 223 -15.70 44.81 13.26
C HIS A 223 -14.73 43.69 12.85
N TRP A 224 -14.46 43.53 11.55
CA TRP A 224 -13.46 42.58 11.06
C TRP A 224 -12.06 42.87 11.60
N HIS A 225 -11.62 44.13 11.56
CA HIS A 225 -10.32 44.52 12.08
C HIS A 225 -10.19 44.27 13.60
N ARG A 226 -11.26 44.54 14.35
CA ARG A 226 -11.31 44.20 15.78
C ARG A 226 -11.21 42.70 16.01
N GLN A 227 -11.97 41.90 15.26
CA GLN A 227 -11.93 40.44 15.35
C GLN A 227 -10.52 39.90 15.04
N LEU A 228 -9.91 40.32 13.92
CA LEU A 228 -8.56 39.90 13.52
C LEU A 228 -7.51 40.26 14.58
N LYS A 229 -7.61 41.43 15.22
CA LYS A 229 -6.71 41.82 16.32
C LYS A 229 -6.82 40.88 17.53
N VAL A 230 -8.02 40.37 17.85
CA VAL A 230 -8.19 39.39 18.93
C VAL A 230 -7.55 38.05 18.58
N SER A 231 -7.70 37.59 17.34
CA SER A 231 -7.09 36.34 16.86
C SER A 231 -5.56 36.44 16.81
N LEU A 232 -5.02 37.57 16.32
CA LEU A 232 -3.58 37.86 16.34
C LEU A 232 -3.04 37.99 17.77
N LEU A 233 -3.83 38.55 18.70
CA LEU A 233 -3.45 38.63 20.10
C LEU A 233 -3.32 37.24 20.73
N ALA A 234 -4.30 36.35 20.51
CA ALA A 234 -4.25 34.97 20.98
C ALA A 234 -3.00 34.25 20.46
N GLN A 235 -2.71 34.38 19.16
CA GLN A 235 -1.54 33.77 18.55
C GLN A 235 -0.22 34.39 19.06
N ALA A 236 -0.16 35.70 19.26
CA ALA A 236 1.01 36.37 19.85
C ALA A 236 1.27 35.90 21.29
N MET A 237 0.22 35.65 22.08
CA MET A 237 0.34 35.10 23.43
C MET A 237 0.88 33.66 23.42
N LEU A 238 0.36 32.79 22.56
CA LEU A 238 0.87 31.42 22.38
C LEU A 238 2.35 31.40 21.98
N HIS A 239 2.72 32.19 20.96
CA HIS A 239 4.09 32.25 20.43
C HIS A 239 5.08 32.97 21.35
N THR A 240 4.58 33.73 22.33
CA THR A 240 5.43 34.24 23.42
C THR A 240 5.90 33.11 24.34
N ALA A 241 5.09 32.06 24.52
CA ALA A 241 5.37 30.92 25.39
C ALA A 241 6.11 29.77 24.68
N TYR A 242 6.01 29.68 23.34
CA TYR A 242 6.69 28.64 22.57
C TYR A 242 8.22 28.79 22.55
N SER A 243 8.91 27.68 22.80
CA SER A 243 10.38 27.60 22.76
C SER A 243 10.95 27.49 21.34
N SER A 244 10.12 27.17 20.35
CA SER A 244 10.54 26.81 18.98
C SER A 244 10.88 28.02 18.07
N GLY A 245 10.70 29.26 18.52
CA GLY A 245 10.98 30.48 17.72
C GLY A 245 12.31 31.16 18.02
N GLY A 246 12.97 30.78 19.10
CA GLY A 246 14.16 31.47 19.61
C GLY A 246 13.84 32.81 20.31
N THR A 247 14.78 33.26 21.13
CA THR A 247 14.62 34.44 22.00
C THR A 247 14.16 35.72 21.27
N PRO A 248 14.70 36.09 20.10
CA PRO A 248 14.24 37.30 19.38
C PRO A 248 12.78 37.25 18.95
N ALA A 249 12.29 36.10 18.48
CA ALA A 249 10.91 35.93 18.02
C ALA A 249 9.92 35.97 19.20
N SER A 250 10.20 35.27 20.30
CA SER A 250 9.34 35.29 21.49
C SER A 250 9.26 36.71 22.11
N ARG A 251 10.37 37.46 22.12
CA ARG A 251 10.38 38.87 22.53
C ARG A 251 9.52 39.72 21.61
N TRP A 252 9.64 39.55 20.29
CA TRP A 252 8.81 40.26 19.32
C TRP A 252 7.31 39.97 19.49
N CYS A 253 6.93 38.70 19.68
CA CYS A 253 5.54 38.30 19.96
C CYS A 253 4.99 38.93 21.26
N SER A 254 5.80 39.02 22.32
CA SER A 254 5.38 39.67 23.57
C SER A 254 5.06 41.17 23.37
N ARG A 255 5.82 41.86 22.52
CA ARG A 255 5.60 43.26 22.14
C ARG A 255 4.34 43.41 21.28
N LEU A 256 4.13 42.49 20.32
CA LEU A 256 2.93 42.46 19.50
C LEU A 256 1.67 42.28 20.37
N ALA A 257 1.69 41.34 21.31
CA ALA A 257 0.58 41.09 22.23
C ALA A 257 0.24 42.33 23.07
N GLY A 258 1.25 43.02 23.62
CA GLY A 258 1.03 44.25 24.38
C GLY A 258 0.49 45.42 23.53
N ARG A 259 0.95 45.57 22.28
CA ARG A 259 0.47 46.63 21.37
C ARG A 259 -0.96 46.36 20.89
N LEU A 260 -1.29 45.12 20.56
CA LEU A 260 -2.65 44.69 20.21
C LEU A 260 -3.61 44.90 21.40
N THR A 261 -3.17 44.55 22.61
CA THR A 261 -3.93 44.81 23.84
C THR A 261 -4.23 46.29 24.02
N ARG A 262 -3.23 47.17 23.82
CA ARG A 262 -3.42 48.63 23.86
C ARG A 262 -4.41 49.11 22.79
N ALA A 263 -4.28 48.59 21.57
CA ALA A 263 -5.15 48.96 20.46
C ALA A 263 -6.62 48.53 20.70
N LEU A 264 -6.83 47.36 21.29
CA LEU A 264 -8.17 46.83 21.61
C LEU A 264 -8.84 47.57 22.77
N LEU A 265 -8.08 47.99 23.79
CA LEU A 265 -8.62 48.74 24.95
C LEU A 265 -8.88 50.23 24.63
N GLY A 266 -8.08 50.82 23.73
CA GLY A 266 -8.08 52.25 23.46
C GLY A 266 -7.40 53.06 24.57
N THR A 267 -7.02 54.31 24.27
CA THR A 267 -6.23 55.17 25.18
C THR A 267 -6.98 55.59 26.46
N ALA A 268 -8.32 55.54 26.45
CA ALA A 268 -9.17 55.97 27.57
C ALA A 268 -9.42 54.88 28.63
N ASN A 269 -9.09 53.61 28.35
CA ASN A 269 -9.55 52.48 29.16
C ASN A 269 -8.41 51.50 29.57
N LEU A 270 -7.20 52.02 29.73
CA LEU A 270 -6.07 51.21 30.16
C LEU A 270 -6.23 50.77 31.62
N PRO A 271 -5.85 49.53 31.98
CA PRO A 271 -5.90 49.03 33.35
C PRO A 271 -5.04 49.90 34.28
N THR A 272 -5.42 49.98 35.56
CA THR A 272 -4.59 50.57 36.62
C THR A 272 -4.02 49.46 37.48
N GLY A 273 -2.71 49.44 37.73
CA GLY A 273 -2.09 48.40 38.54
C GLY A 273 -0.56 48.33 38.39
N PRO A 274 0.07 47.31 39.00
CA PRO A 274 1.52 47.24 39.12
C PRO A 274 2.21 46.97 37.77
N LEU A 275 3.42 47.52 37.62
CA LEU A 275 4.31 47.32 36.49
C LEU A 275 5.30 46.19 36.79
N MET A 276 5.50 45.28 35.83
CA MET A 276 6.52 44.23 35.89
C MET A 276 7.45 44.32 34.68
N ARG A 277 8.75 44.16 34.89
CA ARG A 277 9.69 43.95 33.78
C ARG A 277 9.63 42.50 33.35
N PHE A 278 9.35 42.25 32.08
CA PHE A 278 9.20 40.90 31.53
C PHE A 278 10.09 40.71 30.31
N ASP A 279 10.72 39.54 30.22
CA ASP A 279 11.58 39.14 29.10
C ASP A 279 11.26 37.70 28.72
N ALA A 280 10.48 37.53 27.65
CA ALA A 280 10.09 36.23 27.09
C ALA A 280 11.29 35.37 26.65
N GLY A 281 12.50 35.95 26.59
CA GLY A 281 13.74 35.27 26.22
C GLY A 281 14.48 34.53 27.34
N LYS A 282 14.11 34.72 28.61
CA LYS A 282 14.77 34.08 29.76
C LYS A 282 14.00 32.83 30.19
N LEU A 283 14.58 31.66 29.96
CA LEU A 283 14.14 30.42 30.60
C LEU A 283 14.27 30.57 32.12
N VAL A 284 13.14 30.46 32.83
CA VAL A 284 13.13 30.26 34.28
C VAL A 284 13.60 28.82 34.53
N GLU A 285 14.78 28.66 35.13
CA GLU A 285 15.21 27.37 35.70
C GLU A 285 14.23 27.00 36.83
N ALA A 286 13.24 26.15 36.51
CA ALA A 286 12.27 25.68 37.48
C ALA A 286 12.93 24.71 38.47
N THR A 287 13.41 25.24 39.59
CA THR A 287 13.68 24.49 40.81
C THR A 287 12.36 23.98 41.40
N HIS A 288 11.99 22.73 41.14
CA HIS A 288 11.00 22.02 41.94
C HIS A 288 11.68 21.00 42.85
N ALA A 289 11.98 21.45 44.07
CA ALA A 289 12.07 20.59 45.23
C ALA A 289 10.67 20.46 45.83
N THR A 290 10.02 19.31 45.64
CA THR A 290 8.91 18.89 46.50
C THR A 290 9.01 17.39 46.77
N ALA A 291 8.81 17.07 48.04
CA ALA A 291 9.12 15.82 48.69
C ALA A 291 8.40 14.59 48.14
N ALA A 292 9.12 13.47 48.21
CA ALA A 292 8.71 12.11 47.92
C ALA A 292 7.39 11.69 48.60
N ARG A 293 6.51 11.06 47.81
CA ARG A 293 5.94 9.73 48.07
C ARG A 293 5.17 9.22 46.83
N THR A 294 5.69 8.14 46.24
CA THR A 294 4.98 7.01 45.56
C THR A 294 3.82 7.40 44.64
N ILE A 295 3.88 7.20 43.32
CA ILE A 295 4.12 5.93 42.61
C ILE A 295 4.87 6.25 41.31
N ASP A 296 6.02 5.61 41.11
CA ASP A 296 6.67 5.56 39.81
C ASP A 296 5.88 4.60 38.91
N ARG A 297 5.22 5.16 37.90
CA ARG A 297 4.83 4.46 36.68
C ARG A 297 5.19 5.36 35.50
N SER A 298 6.48 5.38 35.20
CA SER A 298 6.88 5.40 33.79
C SER A 298 6.19 4.22 33.10
N ALA A 299 5.12 4.51 32.36
CA ALA A 299 4.50 3.56 31.45
C ALA A 299 5.45 3.37 30.26
N SER A 300 6.52 2.62 30.47
CA SER A 300 7.13 1.84 29.40
C SER A 300 6.11 0.77 29.00
N ASP A 301 5.85 0.68 27.71
CA ASP A 301 5.13 -0.39 27.03
C ASP A 301 5.87 -1.73 27.24
N GLY A 302 5.74 -2.30 28.44
CA GLY A 302 6.51 -3.45 28.92
C GLY A 302 5.74 -4.73 28.69
N SER A 303 6.06 -5.44 27.60
CA SER A 303 5.76 -6.87 27.54
C SER A 303 6.54 -7.58 28.64
N ILE A 304 5.81 -8.29 29.50
CA ILE A 304 6.33 -9.26 30.49
C ILE A 304 6.96 -10.41 29.70
N PHE A 305 8.24 -10.29 29.37
CA PHE A 305 8.96 -11.26 28.53
C PHE A 305 9.92 -12.09 29.38
N VAL A 306 9.47 -13.30 29.72
CA VAL A 306 10.16 -14.24 30.63
C VAL A 306 10.73 -15.41 29.82
N ASP A 307 11.99 -15.78 30.10
CA ASP A 307 12.77 -16.83 29.39
C ASP A 307 12.94 -16.59 27.87
N ARG A 308 13.68 -17.47 27.16
CA ARG A 308 13.97 -17.47 25.70
C ARG A 308 15.26 -16.81 25.27
N THR A 309 16.25 -16.78 26.16
CA THR A 309 17.60 -16.27 25.86
C THR A 309 18.24 -16.93 24.63
N GLY A 310 18.02 -18.23 24.43
CA GLY A 310 18.49 -18.98 23.25
C GLY A 310 17.84 -18.54 21.94
N GLN A 311 16.51 -18.48 21.90
CA GLN A 311 15.74 -18.05 20.72
C GLN A 311 16.01 -16.57 20.40
N ARG A 312 16.08 -15.70 21.42
CA ARG A 312 16.46 -14.28 21.29
C ARG A 312 17.85 -14.13 20.68
N GLY A 313 18.83 -14.89 21.18
CA GLY A 313 20.19 -14.90 20.63
C GLY A 313 20.24 -15.35 19.16
N ARG A 314 19.47 -16.38 18.80
CA ARG A 314 19.40 -16.88 17.41
C ARG A 314 18.74 -15.88 16.47
N LEU A 315 17.62 -15.27 16.87
CA LEU A 315 16.93 -14.26 16.04
C LEU A 315 17.82 -13.02 15.85
N ARG A 316 18.48 -12.56 16.92
CA ARG A 316 19.43 -11.45 16.87
C ARG A 316 20.59 -11.73 15.91
N ALA A 317 21.16 -12.93 15.96
CA ALA A 317 22.23 -13.34 15.06
C ALA A 317 21.75 -13.39 13.60
N ALA A 318 20.58 -13.98 13.34
CA ALA A 318 20.01 -14.10 12.00
C ALA A 318 19.68 -12.73 11.36
N LEU A 319 19.18 -11.78 12.14
CA LEU A 319 18.92 -10.41 11.67
C LEU A 319 20.21 -9.63 11.39
N ALA A 320 21.26 -9.84 12.18
CA ALA A 320 22.53 -9.12 12.06
C ALA A 320 23.48 -9.67 10.98
N ASP A 321 23.35 -10.95 10.59
CA ASP A 321 24.27 -11.58 9.66
C ASP A 321 24.11 -11.10 8.19
N ARG A 322 25.06 -11.47 7.34
CA ARG A 322 25.04 -11.19 5.89
C ARG A 322 24.81 -12.43 5.02
N VAL A 323 24.15 -13.46 5.55
CA VAL A 323 23.93 -14.73 4.83
C VAL A 323 22.47 -15.15 4.85
N THR A 324 21.76 -14.90 5.95
CA THR A 324 20.34 -15.22 6.10
C THR A 324 19.49 -14.16 5.42
N SER A 325 18.51 -14.53 4.59
CA SER A 325 17.52 -13.59 4.06
C SER A 325 16.15 -13.83 4.68
N VAL A 326 15.68 -15.08 4.68
CA VAL A 326 14.36 -15.46 5.23
C VAL A 326 14.50 -16.13 6.60
N ILE A 327 13.72 -15.65 7.57
CA ILE A 327 13.68 -16.13 8.96
C ILE A 327 12.23 -16.54 9.27
N VAL A 328 12.04 -17.74 9.81
CA VAL A 328 10.71 -18.25 10.19
C VAL A 328 10.65 -18.43 11.70
N VAL A 329 9.81 -17.64 12.36
CA VAL A 329 9.49 -17.74 13.77
C VAL A 329 8.17 -18.48 13.92
N SER A 330 8.22 -19.72 14.42
CA SER A 330 7.06 -20.63 14.47
C SER A 330 6.71 -21.06 15.88
N GLY A 331 5.46 -21.48 16.09
CA GLY A 331 4.96 -21.99 17.38
C GLY A 331 3.46 -21.73 17.60
N PRO A 332 2.84 -22.29 18.65
CA PRO A 332 1.39 -22.20 18.88
C PRO A 332 0.83 -20.76 19.00
N PRO A 333 -0.49 -20.55 18.81
CA PRO A 333 -1.14 -19.25 19.04
C PRO A 333 -0.91 -18.74 20.47
N GLY A 334 -0.64 -17.44 20.66
CA GLY A 334 -0.46 -16.85 21.99
C GLY A 334 0.88 -17.16 22.67
N ILE A 335 1.75 -17.97 22.06
CA ILE A 335 3.04 -18.35 22.63
C ILE A 335 4.04 -17.18 22.73
N GLY A 336 3.75 -15.98 22.20
CA GLY A 336 4.64 -14.81 22.31
C GLY A 336 5.68 -14.67 21.19
N LYS A 337 5.38 -15.16 19.98
CA LYS A 337 6.25 -14.98 18.79
C LYS A 337 6.40 -13.51 18.40
N THR A 338 5.28 -12.78 18.28
CA THR A 338 5.24 -11.34 18.01
C THR A 338 6.05 -10.54 19.02
N ALA A 339 5.92 -10.88 20.31
CA ALA A 339 6.67 -10.22 21.38
C ALA A 339 8.18 -10.44 21.24
N LEU A 340 8.63 -11.67 20.94
CA LEU A 340 10.05 -11.97 20.70
C LEU A 340 10.62 -11.14 19.55
N VAL A 341 9.90 -11.06 18.43
CA VAL A 341 10.36 -10.29 17.25
C VAL A 341 10.46 -8.82 17.58
N ARG A 342 9.44 -8.24 18.23
CA ARG A 342 9.46 -6.83 18.66
C ARG A 342 10.62 -6.54 19.58
N GLU A 343 10.82 -7.34 20.63
CA GLU A 343 11.91 -7.14 21.58
C GLU A 343 13.28 -7.18 20.90
N VAL A 344 13.52 -8.15 20.00
CA VAL A 344 14.81 -8.25 19.29
C VAL A 344 15.04 -7.09 18.33
N LEU A 345 14.00 -6.61 17.64
CA LEU A 345 14.12 -5.41 16.80
C LEU A 345 14.41 -4.18 17.65
N THR A 346 13.76 -4.04 18.81
CA THR A 346 14.02 -2.96 19.76
C THR A 346 15.46 -2.98 20.27
N ASP A 347 15.94 -4.15 20.68
CA ASP A 347 17.31 -4.46 21.11
C ASP A 347 18.39 -4.11 20.07
N LEU A 348 18.03 -4.12 18.79
CA LEU A 348 18.90 -3.81 17.66
C LEU A 348 18.83 -2.34 17.24
N GLY A 349 18.00 -1.53 17.92
CA GLY A 349 17.77 -0.13 17.54
C GLY A 349 16.97 0.00 16.23
N LEU A 350 16.27 -1.04 15.82
CA LEU A 350 15.40 -1.08 14.64
C LEU A 350 13.97 -0.74 15.06
N THR A 351 13.79 0.40 15.72
CA THR A 351 12.59 0.77 16.47
C THR A 351 11.70 1.75 15.73
N ASP A 352 11.15 1.34 14.58
CA ASP A 352 9.77 1.76 14.29
C ASP A 352 9.15 0.93 13.14
N PRO A 353 7.91 0.44 13.30
CA PRO A 353 7.10 -0.03 12.17
C PRO A 353 6.45 1.11 11.37
N GLU A 354 6.35 2.31 11.96
CA GLU A 354 5.57 3.45 11.44
C GLU A 354 6.44 4.68 11.09
N ASP A 355 7.74 4.65 11.40
CA ASP A 355 8.71 5.64 10.94
C ASP A 355 9.26 5.22 9.57
N GLU A 356 8.82 5.89 8.51
CA GLU A 356 9.27 5.63 7.14
C GLU A 356 10.79 5.73 6.97
N THR A 357 11.49 6.40 7.90
CA THR A 357 12.95 6.54 7.92
C THR A 357 13.68 5.33 8.49
N THR A 358 12.98 4.42 9.18
CA THR A 358 13.55 3.17 9.68
C THR A 358 13.52 2.05 8.64
N ALA A 359 14.38 1.05 8.83
CA ALA A 359 14.50 -0.09 7.93
C ALA A 359 13.37 -1.13 8.07
N VAL A 360 12.50 -1.03 9.08
CA VAL A 360 11.54 -2.09 9.41
C VAL A 360 10.19 -1.81 8.75
N ARG A 361 9.57 -2.85 8.18
CA ARG A 361 8.21 -2.80 7.63
C ARG A 361 7.42 -3.93 8.26
N TRP A 362 6.31 -3.64 8.91
CA TRP A 362 5.53 -4.64 9.65
C TRP A 362 4.15 -4.82 9.02
N HIS A 363 3.85 -6.04 8.62
CA HIS A 363 2.57 -6.42 8.02
C HIS A 363 1.91 -7.50 8.86
N ASP A 364 0.60 -7.35 9.11
CA ASP A 364 -0.22 -8.39 9.72
C ASP A 364 -0.96 -9.15 8.61
N ALA A 365 -0.57 -10.38 8.32
CA ALA A 365 -1.26 -11.22 7.33
C ALA A 365 -2.68 -11.52 7.82
N THR A 366 -3.68 -11.19 7.02
CA THR A 366 -5.08 -11.50 7.33
C THR A 366 -5.52 -12.70 6.47
N PRO A 367 -6.68 -13.36 6.75
CA PRO A 367 -7.12 -14.48 5.92
C PRO A 367 -7.64 -14.06 4.53
N TYR A 368 -7.59 -12.75 4.25
CA TYR A 368 -8.27 -12.06 3.15
C TYR A 368 -7.37 -11.06 2.43
N GLY A 369 -6.55 -10.32 3.17
CA GLY A 369 -5.46 -9.50 2.68
C GLY A 369 -4.20 -10.35 2.63
N GLU A 370 -3.93 -10.87 1.44
CA GLU A 370 -2.72 -11.63 1.18
C GLU A 370 -1.55 -10.66 1.10
N ILE A 371 -0.49 -10.94 1.87
CA ILE A 371 0.80 -10.31 1.65
C ILE A 371 1.38 -10.99 0.44
N ASP A 372 1.29 -10.30 -0.69
CA ASP A 372 1.67 -10.75 -2.01
C ASP A 372 3.02 -10.15 -2.42
N VAL A 373 3.48 -10.46 -3.63
CA VAL A 373 4.72 -9.90 -4.17
C VAL A 373 4.67 -8.36 -4.31
N PRO A 374 3.57 -7.72 -4.75
CA PRO A 374 3.38 -6.27 -4.68
C PRO A 374 3.59 -5.66 -3.30
N THR A 375 3.14 -6.33 -2.23
CA THR A 375 3.36 -5.88 -0.85
C THR A 375 4.85 -5.85 -0.50
N LEU A 376 5.59 -6.91 -0.85
CA LEU A 376 7.05 -6.93 -0.69
C LEU A 376 7.73 -5.84 -1.52
N LEU A 377 7.26 -5.60 -2.75
CA LEU A 377 7.78 -4.55 -3.62
C LEU A 377 7.64 -3.15 -3.01
N LYS A 378 6.47 -2.83 -2.42
CA LYS A 378 6.23 -1.56 -1.74
C LYS A 378 7.27 -1.28 -0.65
N ASP A 379 7.69 -2.31 0.07
CA ASP A 379 8.64 -2.20 1.17
C ASP A 379 10.11 -2.10 0.74
N ILE A 380 10.42 -2.59 -0.46
CA ILE A 380 11.78 -2.67 -1.00
C ILE A 380 12.09 -1.45 -1.87
N GLU A 381 11.08 -0.96 -2.58
CA GLU A 381 11.23 0.16 -3.51
C GLU A 381 11.20 1.51 -2.78
N PRO A 382 12.03 2.49 -3.18
CA PRO A 382 12.01 3.83 -2.57
C PRO A 382 10.66 4.53 -2.78
N PRO A 383 10.21 5.36 -1.81
CA PRO A 383 9.00 6.18 -1.95
C PRO A 383 9.02 7.01 -3.24
N GLY A 384 7.90 7.05 -3.97
CA GLY A 384 7.77 7.82 -5.22
C GLY A 384 8.33 7.15 -6.48
N SER A 385 8.79 5.89 -6.41
CA SER A 385 9.04 5.14 -7.64
C SER A 385 7.74 4.77 -8.34
N ASP A 386 7.64 5.02 -9.66
CA ASP A 386 6.45 4.72 -10.46
C ASP A 386 5.93 3.30 -10.15
N ARG A 387 4.75 3.22 -9.53
CA ARG A 387 4.07 1.96 -9.27
C ARG A 387 3.46 1.46 -10.58
N VAL A 388 4.21 0.65 -11.32
CA VAL A 388 3.67 -0.04 -12.50
C VAL A 388 2.84 -1.27 -12.05
N ALA A 389 1.53 -1.11 -12.11
CA ALA A 389 0.50 -2.14 -11.93
C ALA A 389 0.78 -3.45 -12.72
N GLY A 390 0.42 -4.63 -12.16
CA GLY A 390 0.15 -5.82 -12.98
C GLY A 390 0.92 -7.14 -12.69
N PRO A 391 0.66 -8.20 -13.50
CA PRO A 391 0.90 -9.63 -13.23
C PRO A 391 2.37 -10.10 -13.28
N SER A 392 3.34 -9.18 -13.28
CA SER A 392 4.77 -9.51 -13.35
C SER A 392 5.52 -9.16 -12.06
N ALA A 393 4.81 -9.15 -10.94
CA ALA A 393 5.31 -8.70 -9.65
C ALA A 393 6.61 -9.40 -9.22
N ARG A 394 6.75 -10.72 -9.42
CA ARG A 394 8.00 -11.45 -9.13
C ARG A 394 9.19 -10.91 -9.92
N ALA A 395 8.99 -10.70 -11.21
CA ALA A 395 10.05 -10.27 -12.09
C ALA A 395 10.43 -8.81 -11.80
N ARG A 396 9.46 -7.97 -11.37
CA ARG A 396 9.73 -6.64 -10.82
C ARG A 396 10.48 -6.71 -9.47
N LEU A 397 10.15 -7.68 -8.61
CA LEU A 397 10.85 -7.89 -7.34
C LEU A 397 12.34 -8.16 -7.57
N GLU A 398 12.67 -8.98 -8.56
CA GLU A 398 14.07 -9.23 -8.95
C GLU A 398 14.81 -7.92 -9.34
N ILE A 399 14.15 -7.03 -10.09
CA ILE A 399 14.71 -5.70 -10.46
C ILE A 399 14.88 -4.80 -9.22
N ALA A 400 13.89 -4.79 -8.32
CA ALA A 400 13.93 -3.99 -7.10
C ALA A 400 15.08 -4.46 -6.18
N LEU A 401 15.24 -5.77 -6.01
CA LEU A 401 16.33 -6.37 -5.24
C LEU A 401 17.72 -6.09 -5.85
N ASP A 402 17.85 -6.11 -7.19
CA ASP A 402 19.08 -5.72 -7.89
C ASP A 402 19.41 -4.24 -7.64
N SER A 403 18.43 -3.35 -7.84
CA SER A 403 18.59 -1.90 -7.64
C SER A 403 18.98 -1.55 -6.20
N LEU A 404 18.40 -2.23 -5.22
CA LEU A 404 18.74 -2.08 -3.80
C LEU A 404 20.17 -2.57 -3.50
N GLY A 405 20.58 -3.66 -4.15
CA GLY A 405 21.94 -4.19 -4.04
C GLY A 405 23.02 -3.25 -4.59
N GLU A 406 22.73 -2.54 -5.68
CA GLU A 406 23.64 -1.59 -6.33
C GLU A 406 23.75 -0.25 -5.58
N SER A 407 22.64 0.26 -5.05
CA SER A 407 22.59 1.53 -4.33
C SER A 407 23.24 1.48 -2.94
N GLY A 408 23.42 0.29 -2.36
CA GLY A 408 24.06 0.12 -1.05
C GLY A 408 23.29 0.74 0.12
N GLY A 409 21.98 0.97 -0.07
CA GLY A 409 21.10 1.64 0.89
C GLY A 409 20.80 0.84 2.16
N ILE A 410 19.88 1.38 2.97
CA ILE A 410 19.37 0.73 4.19
C ILE A 410 18.71 -0.59 3.80
N ARG A 411 19.05 -1.68 4.51
CA ARG A 411 18.50 -3.02 4.24
C ARG A 411 17.14 -3.18 4.93
N PRO A 412 16.03 -3.33 4.20
CA PRO A 412 14.73 -3.48 4.79
C PRO A 412 14.63 -4.77 5.62
N VAL A 413 13.94 -4.71 6.74
CA VAL A 413 13.49 -5.87 7.53
C VAL A 413 11.97 -5.91 7.47
N ILE A 414 11.45 -6.81 6.65
CA ILE A 414 10.01 -7.00 6.45
C ILE A 414 9.53 -8.07 7.42
N VAL A 415 8.66 -7.71 8.36
CA VAL A 415 8.01 -8.64 9.28
C VAL A 415 6.61 -8.93 8.77
N ILE A 416 6.30 -10.20 8.61
CA ILE A 416 4.98 -10.70 8.24
C ILE A 416 4.45 -11.49 9.44
N ASP A 417 3.58 -10.86 10.21
CA ASP A 417 2.92 -11.49 11.35
C ASP A 417 1.66 -12.25 10.94
N SER A 418 1.26 -13.24 11.74
CA SER A 418 0.11 -14.13 11.45
C SER A 418 0.18 -14.84 10.09
N ALA A 419 1.40 -15.17 9.62
CA ALA A 419 1.67 -15.71 8.30
C ALA A 419 1.04 -17.09 8.05
N GLU A 420 0.48 -17.76 9.08
CA GLU A 420 -0.37 -18.94 8.89
C GLU A 420 -1.55 -18.69 7.94
N ASN A 421 -1.97 -17.43 7.79
CA ASN A 421 -3.06 -17.05 6.90
C ASN A 421 -2.66 -17.10 5.42
N LEU A 422 -1.36 -17.15 5.14
CA LEU A 422 -0.81 -17.33 3.79
C LEU A 422 -0.69 -18.80 3.40
N LEU A 423 -1.06 -19.75 4.30
CA LEU A 423 -0.87 -21.18 4.12
C LEU A 423 -2.18 -21.92 3.79
N LYS A 424 -2.15 -22.85 2.83
CA LYS A 424 -3.21 -23.83 2.53
C LYS A 424 -2.99 -25.13 3.29
N GLU A 425 -3.75 -26.17 2.93
CA GLU A 425 -3.55 -27.53 3.43
C GLU A 425 -2.07 -27.95 3.31
N GLU A 426 -1.61 -28.76 4.26
CA GLU A 426 -0.21 -29.20 4.38
C GLU A 426 0.81 -28.06 4.62
N HIS A 427 0.33 -26.87 5.03
CA HIS A 427 1.15 -25.70 5.33
C HIS A 427 1.94 -25.17 4.12
N VAL A 428 1.50 -25.46 2.90
CA VAL A 428 2.09 -24.89 1.68
C VAL A 428 1.60 -23.45 1.53
N LEU A 429 2.42 -22.55 0.99
CA LEU A 429 1.94 -21.21 0.64
C LEU A 429 0.79 -21.30 -0.39
N ARG A 430 -0.24 -20.48 -0.19
CA ARG A 430 -1.41 -20.40 -1.08
C ARG A 430 -0.99 -19.84 -2.44
N ASP A 431 -0.29 -18.72 -2.39
CA ASP A 431 0.26 -18.03 -3.55
C ASP A 431 1.63 -18.62 -3.95
N SER A 432 1.68 -19.18 -5.15
CA SER A 432 2.91 -19.68 -5.75
C SER A 432 3.89 -18.58 -6.14
N GLU A 433 3.41 -17.38 -6.48
CA GLU A 433 4.28 -16.25 -6.83
C GLU A 433 5.00 -15.72 -5.59
N LEU A 434 4.32 -15.61 -4.44
CA LEU A 434 4.96 -15.32 -3.16
C LEU A 434 6.01 -16.38 -2.77
N ASP A 435 5.72 -17.66 -3.00
CA ASP A 435 6.66 -18.75 -2.73
C ASP A 435 7.95 -18.60 -3.56
N LEU A 436 7.78 -18.24 -4.83
CA LEU A 436 8.88 -17.94 -5.75
C LEU A 436 9.60 -16.62 -5.43
N ALA A 437 8.90 -15.62 -4.88
CA ALA A 437 9.49 -14.37 -4.42
C ALA A 437 10.38 -14.58 -3.18
N LEU A 438 9.93 -15.39 -2.22
CA LEU A 438 10.75 -15.77 -1.07
C LEU A 438 11.98 -16.59 -1.50
N GLU A 439 11.85 -17.45 -2.52
CA GLU A 439 12.99 -18.12 -3.17
C GLU A 439 13.97 -17.10 -3.79
N ALA A 440 13.47 -16.09 -4.50
CA ALA A 440 14.32 -15.04 -5.08
C ALA A 440 15.09 -14.25 -4.01
N VAL A 441 14.43 -13.93 -2.89
CA VAL A 441 15.05 -13.27 -1.73
C VAL A 441 16.11 -14.16 -1.07
N GLN A 442 15.80 -15.44 -0.88
CA GLN A 442 16.69 -16.42 -0.23
C GLN A 442 17.86 -16.83 -1.13
N GLY A 443 17.68 -16.93 -2.45
CA GLY A 443 18.68 -17.38 -3.41
C GLY A 443 19.82 -16.39 -3.70
N ARG A 444 19.77 -15.19 -3.12
CA ARG A 444 20.78 -14.14 -3.31
C ARG A 444 22.05 -14.46 -2.54
N LEU A 445 23.20 -14.44 -3.22
CA LEU A 445 24.53 -14.61 -2.59
C LEU A 445 24.83 -13.57 -1.49
N ARG A 446 24.16 -12.41 -1.54
CA ARG A 446 24.25 -11.36 -0.52
C ARG A 446 22.82 -10.89 -0.20
N PRO A 447 22.35 -11.07 1.05
CA PRO A 447 21.05 -10.56 1.48
C PRO A 447 21.02 -9.03 1.39
N VAL A 448 20.05 -8.53 0.63
CA VAL A 448 19.74 -7.09 0.50
C VAL A 448 18.49 -6.72 1.33
N VAL A 449 17.63 -7.70 1.62
CA VAL A 449 16.40 -7.60 2.42
C VAL A 449 16.36 -8.77 3.41
N LYS A 450 15.79 -8.55 4.59
CA LYS A 450 15.45 -9.60 5.56
C LYS A 450 13.93 -9.76 5.60
N VAL A 451 13.43 -10.98 5.52
CA VAL A 451 12.00 -11.28 5.68
C VAL A 451 11.81 -12.17 6.91
N VAL A 452 10.98 -11.75 7.85
CA VAL A 452 10.65 -12.47 9.09
C VAL A 452 9.21 -12.93 9.02
N LEU A 453 8.98 -14.23 8.83
CA LEU A 453 7.65 -14.84 8.88
C LEU A 453 7.33 -15.27 10.31
N VAL A 454 6.28 -14.71 10.92
CA VAL A 454 5.76 -15.16 12.21
C VAL A 454 4.51 -15.99 11.96
N THR A 455 4.57 -17.28 12.28
CA THR A 455 3.54 -18.26 11.85
C THR A 455 3.26 -19.30 12.93
N GLN A 456 2.15 -20.02 12.81
CA GLN A 456 1.89 -21.22 13.63
C GLN A 456 2.70 -22.43 13.17
N HIS A 457 2.87 -22.59 11.86
CA HIS A 457 3.54 -23.73 11.25
C HIS A 457 4.58 -23.26 10.25
N VAL A 458 5.72 -23.96 10.19
CA VAL A 458 6.75 -23.70 9.18
C VAL A 458 6.17 -24.01 7.80
N PRO A 459 6.29 -23.10 6.81
CA PRO A 459 5.80 -23.34 5.47
C PRO A 459 6.47 -24.57 4.83
N SER A 460 5.68 -25.37 4.13
CA SER A 460 6.15 -26.53 3.36
C SER A 460 6.59 -26.08 1.97
N ALA A 461 7.62 -26.74 1.41
CA ALA A 461 8.11 -26.44 0.07
C ALA A 461 7.11 -26.86 -1.01
N THR A 462 6.79 -25.94 -1.91
CA THR A 462 6.12 -26.29 -3.17
C THR A 462 7.13 -26.97 -4.11
N THR A 463 6.64 -27.82 -5.01
CA THR A 463 7.48 -28.56 -5.96
C THR A 463 8.42 -27.63 -6.73
N GLY A 464 9.74 -27.77 -6.53
CA GLY A 464 10.77 -26.98 -7.23
C GLY A 464 11.25 -25.73 -6.49
N VAL A 465 10.76 -25.47 -5.29
CA VAL A 465 11.18 -24.38 -4.40
C VAL A 465 11.91 -24.96 -3.19
N ALA A 466 12.99 -24.33 -2.72
CA ALA A 466 13.87 -24.88 -1.68
C ALA A 466 14.06 -23.94 -0.47
N TRP A 467 13.58 -22.69 -0.54
CA TRP A 467 13.78 -21.70 0.52
C TRP A 467 13.29 -22.16 1.90
N PRO A 468 12.17 -22.91 2.09
CA PRO A 468 11.75 -23.28 3.45
C PRO A 468 12.76 -24.18 4.16
N GLY A 469 13.48 -25.01 3.40
CA GLY A 469 14.54 -25.88 3.91
C GLY A 469 15.87 -25.17 4.16
N THR A 470 16.07 -23.98 3.59
CA THR A 470 17.30 -23.18 3.77
C THR A 470 17.10 -21.96 4.66
N ALA A 471 15.86 -21.58 4.96
CA ALA A 471 15.51 -20.47 5.85
C ALA A 471 15.94 -20.73 7.30
N CYS A 472 16.21 -19.64 8.04
CA CYS A 472 16.54 -19.74 9.45
C CYS A 472 15.28 -19.99 10.27
N GLN A 473 15.15 -21.18 10.86
CA GLN A 473 13.96 -21.55 11.64
C GLN A 473 14.17 -21.39 13.15
N ILE A 474 13.26 -20.66 13.79
CA ILE A 474 13.22 -20.40 15.23
C ILE A 474 11.87 -20.89 15.74
N ASN A 475 11.87 -22.01 16.46
CA ASN A 475 10.67 -22.58 17.07
C ASN A 475 10.51 -22.09 18.51
N LEU A 476 9.28 -21.72 18.88
CA LEU A 476 8.90 -21.35 20.23
C LEU A 476 7.94 -22.40 20.80
N ASP A 477 8.34 -22.93 21.95
CA ASP A 477 7.55 -23.84 22.75
C ASP A 477 7.00 -23.13 24.01
N GLY A 478 6.20 -23.85 24.79
CA GLY A 478 5.68 -23.40 26.09
C GLY A 478 6.78 -23.02 27.07
N LEU A 479 6.49 -22.06 27.95
CA LEU A 479 7.33 -21.77 29.10
C LEU A 479 7.37 -22.98 30.03
N GLU A 480 8.57 -23.46 30.34
CA GLU A 480 8.77 -24.50 31.36
C GLU A 480 8.19 -24.05 32.71
N PRO A 481 7.78 -24.97 33.59
CA PRO A 481 7.10 -24.62 34.85
C PRO A 481 7.77 -23.53 35.69
N PRO A 482 9.11 -23.47 35.85
CA PRO A 482 9.76 -22.38 36.60
C PRO A 482 9.52 -21.00 35.99
N TRP A 483 9.56 -20.89 34.66
CA TRP A 483 9.36 -19.64 33.94
C TRP A 483 7.88 -19.27 33.82
N LEU A 484 6.99 -20.26 33.76
CA LEU A 484 5.55 -20.03 33.88
C LEU A 484 5.20 -19.45 35.27
N ARG A 485 5.85 -19.95 36.33
CA ARG A 485 5.72 -19.39 37.69
C ARG A 485 6.19 -17.95 37.75
N GLU A 486 7.35 -17.66 37.18
CA GLU A 486 7.89 -16.30 37.12
C GLU A 486 6.96 -15.37 36.32
N HIS A 487 6.41 -15.85 35.22
CA HIS A 487 5.39 -15.10 34.46
C HIS A 487 4.13 -14.81 35.29
N PHE A 488 3.64 -15.77 36.09
CA PHE A 488 2.54 -15.50 37.04
C PHE A 488 2.94 -14.48 38.12
N ALA A 489 4.17 -14.53 38.63
CA ALA A 489 4.67 -13.58 39.62
C ALA A 489 4.79 -12.16 39.04
N GLU A 490 5.12 -12.01 37.76
CA GLU A 490 5.12 -10.70 37.10
C GLU A 490 3.71 -10.17 36.83
N LEU A 491 2.74 -11.05 36.53
CA LEU A 491 1.33 -10.68 36.38
C LEU A 491 0.69 -10.28 37.73
N ASP A 492 1.10 -10.93 38.82
CA ASP A 492 0.62 -10.68 40.18
C ASP A 492 1.79 -10.57 41.18
N PRO A 493 2.51 -9.43 41.22
CA PRO A 493 3.70 -9.26 42.08
C PRO A 493 3.43 -9.42 43.58
N GLY A 494 2.17 -9.26 44.01
CA GLY A 494 1.73 -9.48 45.38
C GLY A 494 1.20 -10.89 45.66
N ASN A 495 1.12 -11.74 44.63
CA ASN A 495 0.50 -13.06 44.64
C ASN A 495 -0.89 -13.09 45.32
N ALA A 496 -1.70 -12.06 45.09
CA ALA A 496 -3.04 -11.94 45.66
C ALA A 496 -3.96 -13.10 45.27
N TYR A 497 -3.74 -13.70 44.10
CA TYR A 497 -4.57 -14.79 43.55
C TYR A 497 -3.90 -16.16 43.62
N GLY A 498 -2.70 -16.26 44.19
CA GLY A 498 -2.05 -17.52 44.57
C GLY A 498 -1.46 -18.35 43.44
N LEU A 499 -1.43 -17.86 42.19
CA LEU A 499 -0.94 -18.62 41.03
C LEU A 499 0.58 -18.84 41.05
N ALA A 500 1.35 -17.88 41.57
CA ALA A 500 2.81 -17.99 41.64
C ALA A 500 3.27 -18.95 42.76
N ASP A 501 2.50 -19.03 43.84
CA ASP A 501 2.79 -19.93 44.98
C ASP A 501 2.14 -21.32 44.86
N LEU A 502 1.62 -21.67 43.67
CA LEU A 502 1.07 -23.01 43.45
C LEU A 502 2.11 -24.09 43.80
N PRO A 503 1.71 -25.13 44.56
CA PRO A 503 2.55 -26.29 44.79
C PRO A 503 3.05 -26.86 43.46
N GLU A 504 4.27 -27.39 43.45
CA GLU A 504 4.94 -27.85 42.23
C GLU A 504 4.12 -28.89 41.44
N GLN A 505 3.33 -29.72 42.12
CA GLN A 505 2.43 -30.68 41.49
C GLN A 505 1.24 -29.99 40.78
N ASP A 506 0.64 -28.99 41.42
CA ASP A 506 -0.49 -28.24 40.88
C ASP A 506 -0.05 -27.31 39.75
N LEU A 507 1.13 -26.69 39.87
CA LEU A 507 1.73 -25.91 38.78
C LEU A 507 2.00 -26.77 37.55
N ARG A 508 2.51 -28.00 37.71
CA ARG A 508 2.67 -28.94 36.59
C ARG A 508 1.34 -29.37 36.00
N HIS A 509 0.31 -29.51 36.82
CA HIS A 509 -1.05 -29.81 36.36
C HIS A 509 -1.60 -28.66 35.51
N VAL A 510 -1.54 -27.42 36.01
CA VAL A 510 -1.92 -26.20 35.27
C VAL A 510 -1.09 -26.06 33.99
N HIS A 511 0.23 -26.25 34.07
CA HIS A 511 1.12 -26.28 32.91
C HIS A 511 0.68 -27.32 31.87
N GLY A 512 0.21 -28.50 32.27
CA GLY A 512 -0.29 -29.53 31.37
C GLY A 512 -1.48 -29.10 30.50
N PHE A 513 -2.36 -28.23 31.01
CA PHE A 513 -3.51 -27.71 30.27
C PHE A 513 -3.21 -26.42 29.50
N LEU A 514 -2.37 -25.54 30.06
CA LEU A 514 -1.97 -24.31 29.38
C LEU A 514 -0.83 -24.55 28.37
N ALA A 515 -0.16 -25.71 28.44
CA ALA A 515 1.06 -26.04 27.70
C ALA A 515 2.14 -24.93 27.79
N GLY A 516 2.26 -24.29 28.97
CA GLY A 516 3.20 -23.17 29.19
C GLY A 516 2.90 -21.92 28.35
N ASN A 517 1.70 -21.75 27.82
CA ASN A 517 1.33 -20.64 26.95
C ASN A 517 1.11 -19.34 27.73
N PRO A 518 1.93 -18.28 27.52
CA PRO A 518 1.81 -17.01 28.22
C PRO A 518 0.43 -16.35 28.08
N ARG A 519 -0.17 -16.35 26.87
CA ARG A 519 -1.49 -15.74 26.67
C ARG A 519 -2.59 -16.49 27.44
N LEU A 520 -2.52 -17.81 27.55
CA LEU A 520 -3.49 -18.55 28.36
C LEU A 520 -3.29 -18.30 29.85
N ALA A 521 -2.06 -18.09 30.29
CA ALA A 521 -1.74 -17.68 31.66
C ALA A 521 -2.28 -16.28 31.97
N GLU A 522 -2.14 -15.31 31.05
CA GLU A 522 -2.74 -13.98 31.16
C GLU A 522 -4.27 -14.04 31.26
N LEU A 523 -4.93 -14.79 30.36
CA LEU A 523 -6.39 -14.93 30.37
C LEU A 523 -6.89 -15.63 31.64
N LEU A 524 -6.17 -16.64 32.11
CA LEU A 524 -6.48 -17.31 33.37
C LEU A 524 -6.36 -16.32 34.54
N HIS A 525 -5.26 -15.59 34.63
CA HIS A 525 -5.07 -14.55 35.63
C HIS A 525 -6.20 -13.51 35.59
N ALA A 526 -6.58 -13.02 34.41
CA ALA A 526 -7.66 -12.04 34.23
C ALA A 526 -9.03 -12.55 34.73
N VAL A 527 -9.34 -13.84 34.56
CA VAL A 527 -10.56 -14.46 35.08
C VAL A 527 -10.55 -14.57 36.61
N LEU A 528 -9.37 -14.83 37.21
CA LEU A 528 -9.18 -14.92 38.66
C LEU A 528 -9.15 -13.55 39.34
N SER A 529 -8.60 -12.53 38.67
CA SER A 529 -8.42 -11.20 39.22
C SER A 529 -9.65 -10.30 39.12
N PHE A 530 -10.75 -10.80 38.57
CA PHE A 530 -12.00 -10.06 38.44
C PHE A 530 -12.75 -9.97 39.78
N ASP A 531 -13.58 -8.94 39.99
CA ASP A 531 -14.42 -8.82 41.19
C ASP A 531 -15.91 -8.79 40.83
N PRO A 532 -16.70 -9.82 41.21
CA PRO A 532 -16.28 -11.05 41.89
C PRO A 532 -15.45 -11.98 40.97
N PRO A 533 -14.59 -12.86 41.52
CA PRO A 533 -13.74 -13.75 40.72
C PRO A 533 -14.58 -14.70 39.90
N GLY A 534 -14.27 -14.80 38.60
CA GLY A 534 -14.93 -15.77 37.73
C GLY A 534 -14.49 -17.21 38.00
N LEU A 535 -13.35 -17.38 38.66
CA LEU A 535 -12.81 -18.66 39.14
C LEU A 535 -11.94 -18.43 40.38
N GLN A 536 -12.01 -19.32 41.36
CA GLN A 536 -11.08 -19.32 42.50
C GLN A 536 -9.86 -20.19 42.18
N ALA A 537 -8.71 -19.90 42.81
CA ALA A 537 -7.45 -20.64 42.56
C ALA A 537 -7.59 -22.16 42.75
N HIS A 538 -8.35 -22.59 43.77
CA HIS A 538 -8.59 -24.01 44.04
C HIS A 538 -9.54 -24.69 43.04
N GLU A 539 -10.30 -23.92 42.25
CA GLU A 539 -11.21 -24.42 41.21
C GLU A 539 -10.52 -24.55 39.84
N VAL A 540 -9.33 -23.94 39.66
CA VAL A 540 -8.55 -23.97 38.41
C VAL A 540 -8.29 -25.39 37.93
N GLY A 541 -7.71 -26.24 38.78
CA GLY A 541 -7.38 -27.62 38.42
C GLY A 541 -8.61 -28.45 38.01
N PRO A 542 -9.68 -28.49 38.84
CA PRO A 542 -10.93 -29.16 38.49
C PRO A 542 -11.58 -28.63 37.20
N TRP A 543 -11.59 -27.31 37.00
CA TRP A 543 -12.18 -26.70 35.83
C TRP A 543 -11.41 -27.05 34.55
N LEU A 544 -10.09 -26.89 34.55
CA LEU A 544 -9.23 -27.26 33.42
C LEU A 544 -9.40 -28.74 33.06
N SER A 545 -9.53 -29.61 34.06
CA SER A 545 -9.75 -31.05 33.86
C SER A 545 -11.10 -31.39 33.21
N SER A 546 -12.06 -30.46 33.22
CA SER A 546 -13.38 -30.64 32.61
C SER A 546 -13.46 -30.15 31.15
N VAL A 547 -12.42 -29.45 30.67
CA VAL A 547 -12.38 -28.83 29.35
C VAL A 547 -11.33 -29.54 28.48
N PRO A 548 -11.64 -29.94 27.23
CA PRO A 548 -10.63 -30.44 26.32
C PRO A 548 -9.51 -29.41 26.11
N ALA A 549 -8.25 -29.83 26.10
CA ALA A 549 -7.10 -28.92 25.95
C ALA A 549 -7.23 -27.99 24.72
N SER A 550 -7.83 -28.47 23.62
CA SER A 550 -8.10 -27.70 22.40
C SER A 550 -9.14 -26.58 22.57
N GLU A 551 -10.02 -26.66 23.57
CA GLU A 551 -11.07 -25.67 23.84
C GLU A 551 -10.68 -24.66 24.93
N VAL A 552 -9.59 -24.91 25.69
CA VAL A 552 -9.21 -24.10 26.86
C VAL A 552 -9.11 -22.61 26.51
N HIS A 553 -8.49 -22.26 25.38
CA HIS A 553 -8.37 -20.88 24.93
C HIS A 553 -9.74 -20.21 24.74
N GLN A 554 -10.62 -20.82 23.93
CA GLN A 554 -11.95 -20.26 23.65
C GLN A 554 -12.81 -20.16 24.92
N ARG A 555 -12.69 -21.13 25.83
CA ARG A 555 -13.41 -21.14 27.11
C ARG A 555 -12.92 -20.07 28.07
N LEU A 556 -11.61 -19.82 28.12
CA LEU A 556 -11.02 -18.74 28.92
C LEU A 556 -11.44 -17.36 28.40
N VAL A 557 -11.31 -17.11 27.09
CA VAL A 557 -11.75 -15.84 26.47
C VAL A 557 -13.23 -15.61 26.75
N ARG A 558 -14.07 -16.62 26.53
CA ARG A 558 -15.50 -16.53 26.78
C ARG A 558 -15.80 -16.19 28.24
N ARG A 559 -15.20 -16.92 29.18
CA ARG A 559 -15.43 -16.70 30.60
C ARG A 559 -14.96 -15.31 31.02
N TYR A 560 -13.86 -14.83 30.45
CA TYR A 560 -13.37 -13.49 30.71
C TYR A 560 -14.33 -12.42 30.20
N VAL A 561 -14.81 -12.53 28.95
CA VAL A 561 -15.80 -11.61 28.38
C VAL A 561 -17.10 -11.62 29.17
N ASP A 562 -17.58 -12.79 29.61
CA ASP A 562 -18.82 -12.93 30.41
C ASP A 562 -18.76 -12.20 31.76
N LEU A 563 -17.56 -11.95 32.29
CA LEU A 563 -17.35 -11.22 33.55
C LEU A 563 -17.37 -9.70 33.34
N LEU A 564 -17.06 -9.21 32.14
CA LEU A 564 -16.98 -7.77 31.87
C LEU A 564 -18.35 -7.08 32.06
N PRO A 565 -18.36 -5.79 32.44
CA PRO A 565 -19.58 -4.98 32.41
C PRO A 565 -20.25 -5.01 31.03
N ALA A 566 -21.58 -4.84 30.99
CA ALA A 566 -22.37 -4.95 29.77
C ALA A 566 -21.89 -4.01 28.66
N GLU A 567 -21.44 -2.81 29.02
CA GLU A 567 -20.89 -1.81 28.10
C GLU A 567 -19.58 -2.31 27.47
N GLN A 568 -18.67 -2.86 28.28
CA GLN A 568 -17.39 -3.40 27.82
C GLN A 568 -17.56 -4.65 26.96
N GLN A 569 -18.51 -5.52 27.30
CA GLN A 569 -18.88 -6.66 26.45
C GLN A 569 -19.33 -6.16 25.08
N LEU A 570 -20.21 -5.16 25.04
CA LEU A 570 -20.74 -4.63 23.79
C LEU A 570 -19.66 -3.90 22.97
N VAL A 571 -18.78 -3.13 23.62
CA VAL A 571 -17.61 -2.50 22.97
C VAL A 571 -16.66 -3.54 22.37
N SER A 572 -16.34 -4.61 23.11
CA SER A 572 -15.48 -5.68 22.58
C SER A 572 -16.11 -6.38 21.37
N LYS A 573 -17.43 -6.57 21.37
CA LYS A 573 -18.18 -7.14 20.24
C LYS A 573 -18.21 -6.19 19.03
N GLY A 574 -18.36 -4.89 19.24
CA GLY A 574 -18.29 -3.88 18.17
C GLY A 574 -16.92 -3.84 17.50
N LEU A 575 -15.84 -3.85 18.30
CA LEU A 575 -14.47 -3.96 17.79
C LEU A 575 -14.24 -5.26 17.01
N ALA A 576 -14.71 -6.38 17.54
CA ALA A 576 -14.57 -7.66 16.87
C ALA A 576 -15.38 -7.70 15.55
N ALA A 577 -16.54 -7.05 15.49
CA ALA A 577 -17.36 -6.93 14.28
C ALA A 577 -16.66 -6.11 13.19
N LEU A 578 -15.89 -5.08 13.55
CA LEU A 578 -15.02 -4.37 12.61
C LEU A 578 -13.87 -5.28 12.14
N GLY A 579 -13.29 -6.08 13.04
CA GLY A 579 -12.34 -7.15 12.70
C GLY A 579 -10.96 -6.67 12.25
N ILE A 580 -10.74 -5.35 12.24
CA ILE A 580 -9.50 -4.67 11.88
C ILE A 580 -9.16 -3.57 12.92
N PRO A 581 -7.93 -3.09 12.96
CA PRO A 581 -7.52 -1.92 13.74
C PRO A 581 -8.25 -0.65 13.30
N VAL A 582 -8.97 -0.03 14.23
CA VAL A 582 -9.86 1.10 13.95
C VAL A 582 -9.72 2.21 14.99
N SER A 583 -10.04 3.45 14.61
CA SER A 583 -10.09 4.57 15.54
C SER A 583 -11.25 4.43 16.54
N THR A 584 -11.20 5.20 17.62
CA THR A 584 -12.30 5.33 18.58
C THR A 584 -13.62 5.72 17.88
N ASP A 585 -13.55 6.64 16.90
CA ASP A 585 -14.75 7.13 16.19
C ASP A 585 -15.43 6.06 15.36
N ALA A 586 -14.67 5.12 14.79
CA ALA A 586 -15.25 4.00 14.07
C ALA A 586 -16.02 3.06 15.03
N VAL A 587 -15.48 2.80 16.22
CA VAL A 587 -16.20 2.02 17.26
C VAL A 587 -17.46 2.74 17.72
N ILE A 588 -17.37 4.06 17.89
CA ILE A 588 -18.54 4.90 18.20
C ILE A 588 -19.57 4.81 17.09
N GLY A 589 -19.19 4.88 15.81
CA GLY A 589 -20.09 4.76 14.68
C GLY A 589 -20.88 3.45 14.69
N VAL A 590 -20.24 2.33 15.07
CA VAL A 590 -20.89 1.02 15.14
C VAL A 590 -21.87 0.93 16.30
N LEU A 591 -21.53 1.53 17.45
CA LEU A 591 -22.24 1.34 18.71
C LEU A 591 -23.11 2.52 19.17
N ALA A 592 -23.10 3.64 18.45
CA ALA A 592 -23.91 4.82 18.75
C ALA A 592 -25.41 4.54 18.95
N PRO A 593 -26.05 3.58 18.25
CA PRO A 593 -27.45 3.23 18.51
C PRO A 593 -27.69 2.57 19.89
N TYR A 594 -26.64 2.07 20.55
CA TYR A 594 -26.74 1.21 21.74
C TYR A 594 -26.04 1.79 22.98
N LEU A 595 -25.01 2.63 22.81
CA LEU A 595 -24.20 3.21 23.88
C LEU A 595 -23.86 4.68 23.58
N SER A 596 -23.71 5.50 24.63
CA SER A 596 -23.24 6.88 24.50
C SER A 596 -21.72 6.93 24.22
N ARG A 597 -21.26 8.00 23.59
CA ARG A 597 -19.83 8.23 23.27
C ARG A 597 -18.95 8.08 24.52
N GLU A 598 -19.36 8.66 25.64
CA GLU A 598 -18.58 8.67 26.89
C GLU A 598 -18.42 7.27 27.48
N LEU A 599 -19.49 6.46 27.39
CA LEU A 599 -19.45 5.06 27.85
C LEU A 599 -18.56 4.21 26.95
N ILE A 600 -18.57 4.44 25.64
CA ILE A 600 -17.72 3.72 24.68
C ILE A 600 -16.24 4.05 24.94
N GLU A 601 -15.89 5.32 25.07
CA GLU A 601 -14.51 5.75 25.37
C GLU A 601 -14.00 5.24 26.72
N SER A 602 -14.86 5.26 27.74
CA SER A 602 -14.56 4.69 29.06
C SER A 602 -14.34 3.17 28.97
N ALA A 603 -15.24 2.46 28.28
CA ALA A 603 -15.13 1.02 28.08
C ALA A 603 -13.88 0.64 27.27
N LEU A 604 -13.53 1.38 26.22
CA LEU A 604 -12.31 1.15 25.45
C LEU A 604 -11.05 1.28 26.32
N ARG A 605 -10.95 2.36 27.12
CA ARG A 605 -9.82 2.54 28.05
C ARG A 605 -9.73 1.38 29.06
N ALA A 606 -10.86 0.95 29.59
CA ALA A 606 -10.91 -0.18 30.51
C ALA A 606 -10.48 -1.49 29.84
N LEU A 607 -10.94 -1.76 28.62
CA LEU A 607 -10.61 -2.97 27.86
C LEU A 607 -9.12 -3.04 27.44
N VAL A 608 -8.52 -1.89 27.13
CA VAL A 608 -7.07 -1.78 26.86
C VAL A 608 -6.27 -2.01 28.14
N ALA A 609 -6.66 -1.37 29.25
CA ALA A 609 -6.03 -1.60 30.55
C ALA A 609 -6.13 -3.08 30.99
N ALA A 610 -7.23 -3.75 30.62
CA ALA A 610 -7.47 -5.15 30.91
C ALA A 610 -6.84 -6.13 29.89
N ARG A 611 -6.14 -5.64 28.85
CA ARG A 611 -5.43 -6.44 27.82
C ARG A 611 -6.32 -7.40 27.00
N LEU A 612 -7.62 -7.09 26.89
CA LEU A 612 -8.51 -7.75 25.92
C LEU A 612 -8.44 -7.05 24.56
N VAL A 613 -8.34 -5.73 24.58
CA VAL A 613 -8.20 -4.88 23.39
C VAL A 613 -6.75 -4.42 23.31
N LEU A 614 -6.21 -4.46 22.09
CA LEU A 614 -4.88 -3.95 21.79
C LEU A 614 -5.00 -2.57 21.19
N GLU A 615 -4.05 -1.70 21.52
CA GLU A 615 -3.92 -0.36 20.99
C GLU A 615 -2.60 -0.26 20.22
N ARG A 616 -2.69 0.26 18.99
CA ARG A 616 -1.54 0.61 18.16
C ARG A 616 -1.02 2.00 18.55
N ARG A 617 0.19 2.34 18.11
CA ARG A 617 0.81 3.64 18.40
C ARG A 617 0.03 4.82 17.81
N ASP A 618 -0.57 4.59 16.64
CA ASP A 618 -1.52 5.51 15.98
C ASP A 618 -2.88 5.64 16.70
N GLY A 619 -3.07 4.99 17.85
CA GLY A 619 -4.29 5.01 18.65
C GLY A 619 -5.40 4.09 18.14
N ARG A 620 -5.19 3.34 17.06
CA ARG A 620 -6.18 2.36 16.56
C ARG A 620 -6.24 1.15 17.46
N ARG A 621 -7.44 0.63 17.66
CA ARG A 621 -7.72 -0.48 18.58
C ARG A 621 -8.31 -1.68 17.87
N TYR A 622 -7.98 -2.88 18.33
CA TYR A 622 -8.52 -4.14 17.78
C TYR A 622 -8.54 -5.27 18.80
N VAL A 623 -9.34 -6.29 18.49
CA VAL A 623 -9.37 -7.58 19.20
C VAL A 623 -8.49 -8.57 18.45
N ARG A 624 -7.73 -9.40 19.17
CA ARG A 624 -6.90 -10.44 18.56
C ARG A 624 -7.73 -11.36 17.68
N LYS A 625 -7.26 -11.64 16.46
CA LYS A 625 -7.97 -12.50 15.50
C LYS A 625 -8.41 -13.85 16.07
N THR A 626 -7.55 -14.51 16.85
CA THR A 626 -7.86 -15.80 17.50
C THR A 626 -9.00 -15.72 18.53
N GLU A 627 -9.31 -14.51 19.00
CA GLU A 627 -10.31 -14.23 20.03
C GLU A 627 -11.60 -13.65 19.42
N VAL A 628 -11.58 -13.12 18.18
CA VAL A 628 -12.73 -12.48 17.50
C VAL A 628 -13.99 -13.37 17.51
N GLU A 629 -13.90 -14.64 17.10
CA GLU A 629 -15.07 -15.53 17.09
C GLU A 629 -15.55 -15.89 18.52
N ALA A 630 -14.64 -16.00 19.48
CA ALA A 630 -15.01 -16.24 20.88
C ALA A 630 -15.71 -15.02 21.50
N VAL A 631 -15.34 -13.80 21.09
CA VAL A 631 -15.95 -12.53 21.52
C VAL A 631 -17.32 -12.31 20.86
N ILE A 632 -17.45 -12.53 19.54
CA ILE A 632 -18.70 -12.29 18.79
C ILE A 632 -19.74 -13.41 18.95
N GLY A 633 -19.30 -14.65 19.19
CA GLY A 633 -20.13 -15.87 19.11
C GLY A 633 -21.36 -15.93 20.03
N TYR A 634 -21.63 -14.91 20.85
CA TYR A 634 -22.73 -14.85 21.81
C TYR A 634 -23.86 -13.87 21.51
N LEU A 635 -23.84 -13.17 20.37
CA LEU A 635 -25.05 -12.49 19.90
C LEU A 635 -25.98 -13.59 19.39
N GLY A 636 -27.15 -13.76 20.03
CA GLY A 636 -28.02 -14.93 19.84
C GLY A 636 -28.19 -15.32 18.36
N ARG A 637 -28.10 -16.62 18.05
CA ARG A 637 -28.50 -17.15 16.74
C ARG A 637 -29.93 -16.69 16.44
N ASP A 638 -30.09 -15.70 15.57
CA ASP A 638 -31.34 -15.27 14.94
C ASP A 638 -32.62 -15.56 15.74
N ARG A 639 -32.65 -15.16 17.01
CA ARG A 639 -33.87 -15.13 17.81
C ARG A 639 -34.06 -13.69 18.20
N HIS A 640 -35.06 -13.06 17.58
CA HIS A 640 -35.71 -11.88 18.14
C HIS A 640 -36.06 -12.21 19.59
N THR A 641 -35.25 -11.75 20.53
CA THR A 641 -35.74 -11.50 21.87
C THR A 641 -36.47 -10.17 21.76
N ASP A 642 -37.78 -10.19 21.94
CA ASP A 642 -38.68 -9.02 22.03
C ASP A 642 -38.35 -8.07 23.20
N ASP A 643 -37.11 -8.11 23.72
CA ASP A 643 -36.57 -7.24 24.76
C ASP A 643 -35.49 -6.35 24.12
N GLY A 644 -35.87 -5.14 23.73
CA GLY A 644 -35.06 -4.21 22.94
C GLY A 644 -33.84 -3.64 23.66
N GLY A 645 -32.75 -4.40 23.81
CA GLY A 645 -31.53 -3.90 24.47
C GLY A 645 -30.16 -4.33 23.94
N SER A 646 -30.02 -5.42 23.17
CA SER A 646 -28.69 -5.88 22.71
C SER A 646 -28.70 -6.22 21.22
N PRO A 647 -27.73 -5.73 20.42
CA PRO A 647 -27.72 -5.99 18.98
C PRO A 647 -27.55 -7.48 18.67
N THR A 648 -27.93 -7.89 17.47
CA THR A 648 -27.59 -9.20 16.91
C THR A 648 -26.21 -9.19 16.23
N ARG A 649 -25.63 -10.37 15.94
CA ARG A 649 -24.38 -10.50 15.15
C ARG A 649 -24.52 -9.80 13.80
N ARG A 650 -25.68 -9.99 13.17
CA ARG A 650 -26.01 -9.39 11.88
C ARG A 650 -26.11 -7.87 11.97
N GLU A 651 -26.75 -7.33 13.01
CA GLU A 651 -26.88 -5.87 13.20
C GLU A 651 -25.52 -5.21 13.41
N LEU A 652 -24.66 -5.76 14.28
CA LEU A 652 -23.31 -5.21 14.48
C LEU A 652 -22.49 -5.28 13.20
N ALA A 653 -22.54 -6.38 12.46
CA ALA A 653 -21.82 -6.52 11.21
C ALA A 653 -22.32 -5.56 10.12
N LEU A 654 -23.63 -5.29 10.06
CA LEU A 654 -24.21 -4.28 9.18
C LEU A 654 -23.77 -2.85 9.56
N GLN A 655 -23.72 -2.53 10.85
CA GLN A 655 -23.22 -1.22 11.30
C GLN A 655 -21.72 -1.07 11.04
N ALA A 656 -20.92 -2.11 11.32
CA ALA A 656 -19.51 -2.16 10.99
C ALA A 656 -19.28 -1.88 9.50
N ALA A 657 -20.03 -2.54 8.61
CA ALA A 657 -19.90 -2.31 7.18
C ALA A 657 -20.24 -0.87 6.74
N LYS A 658 -21.22 -0.21 7.38
CA LYS A 658 -21.54 1.20 7.10
C LYS A 658 -20.42 2.13 7.52
N VAL A 659 -19.84 1.90 8.70
CA VAL A 659 -18.70 2.68 9.19
C VAL A 659 -17.49 2.47 8.28
N LEU A 660 -17.19 1.22 7.91
CA LEU A 660 -16.08 0.89 7.03
C LEU A 660 -16.25 1.53 5.64
N ALA A 661 -17.49 1.62 5.12
CA ALA A 661 -17.76 2.31 3.86
C ALA A 661 -17.36 3.79 3.88
N VAL A 662 -17.52 4.48 5.02
CA VAL A 662 -17.10 5.90 5.17
C VAL A 662 -15.58 6.03 5.24
N MET A 663 -14.87 4.97 5.63
CA MET A 663 -13.42 4.93 5.76
C MET A 663 -12.72 4.41 4.50
N GLN A 664 -13.47 3.90 3.53
CA GLN A 664 -12.94 3.44 2.25
C GLN A 664 -12.44 4.63 1.44
N LYS A 665 -11.30 4.45 0.77
CA LYS A 665 -10.85 5.37 -0.26
C LYS A 665 -11.71 5.18 -1.51
N ASP A 666 -11.98 6.28 -2.20
CA ASP A 666 -12.58 6.19 -3.54
C ASP A 666 -11.57 5.53 -4.50
N ASP A 667 -12.06 4.88 -5.56
CA ASP A 667 -11.24 4.14 -6.54
C ASP A 667 -10.07 4.94 -7.12
N ASP A 668 -10.27 6.25 -7.30
CA ASP A 668 -9.27 7.20 -7.82
C ASP A 668 -8.20 7.59 -6.78
N GLU A 669 -8.46 7.32 -5.49
CA GLU A 669 -7.54 7.58 -4.37
C GLU A 669 -6.80 6.31 -3.91
N VAL A 670 -7.10 5.15 -4.52
CA VAL A 670 -6.41 3.88 -4.27
C VAL A 670 -5.10 3.88 -5.03
N ASP A 671 -3.99 3.99 -4.30
CA ASP A 671 -2.63 3.99 -4.86
C ASP A 671 -1.92 2.63 -4.69
N GLY A 672 -2.58 1.64 -4.09
CA GLY A 672 -2.05 0.29 -3.90
C GLY A 672 -2.90 -0.61 -3.01
N MET A 673 -2.49 -1.88 -2.87
CA MET A 673 -3.25 -2.91 -2.14
C MET A 673 -3.55 -2.56 -0.66
N VAL A 674 -2.66 -1.82 0.01
CA VAL A 674 -2.84 -1.41 1.41
C VAL A 674 -4.05 -0.50 1.59
N ASP A 675 -4.40 0.29 0.58
CA ASP A 675 -5.57 1.18 0.61
C ASP A 675 -6.91 0.41 0.53
N LEU A 676 -6.85 -0.88 0.16
CA LEU A 676 -8.01 -1.76 0.06
C LEU A 676 -8.34 -2.46 1.39
N GLU A 677 -7.62 -2.21 2.49
CA GLU A 677 -7.87 -2.85 3.80
C GLU A 677 -9.33 -2.66 4.26
N MET A 678 -9.86 -1.43 4.15
CA MET A 678 -11.25 -1.13 4.51
C MET A 678 -12.26 -1.79 3.56
N HIS A 679 -11.88 -1.97 2.29
CA HIS A 679 -12.69 -2.68 1.29
C HIS A 679 -12.86 -4.14 1.68
N PHE A 680 -11.76 -4.85 1.91
CA PHE A 680 -11.79 -6.24 2.37
C PHE A 680 -12.49 -6.41 3.73
N ALA A 681 -12.28 -5.49 4.68
CA ALA A 681 -12.94 -5.54 5.97
C ALA A 681 -14.48 -5.41 5.84
N ARG A 682 -14.96 -4.57 4.93
CA ARG A 682 -16.39 -4.40 4.66
C ARG A 682 -16.98 -5.64 3.99
N VAL A 683 -16.27 -6.25 3.03
CA VAL A 683 -16.66 -7.53 2.44
C VAL A 683 -16.81 -8.59 3.53
N ASP A 684 -15.84 -8.72 4.43
CA ASP A 684 -15.90 -9.69 5.53
C ASP A 684 -17.02 -9.39 6.54
N ALA A 685 -17.29 -8.12 6.84
CA ALA A 685 -18.45 -7.74 7.65
C ALA A 685 -19.76 -8.20 6.97
N TRP A 686 -19.89 -8.05 5.65
CA TRP A 686 -21.06 -8.50 4.88
C TRP A 686 -21.18 -10.02 4.82
N LEU A 687 -20.07 -10.74 4.61
CA LEU A 687 -20.03 -12.20 4.67
C LEU A 687 -20.44 -12.73 6.05
N ARG A 688 -19.93 -12.13 7.14
CA ARG A 688 -20.32 -12.49 8.52
C ARG A 688 -21.77 -12.15 8.86
N ALA A 689 -22.36 -11.17 8.17
CA ALA A 689 -23.77 -10.82 8.27
C ALA A 689 -24.69 -11.72 7.41
N GLY A 690 -24.13 -12.63 6.60
CA GLY A 690 -24.87 -13.43 5.64
C GLY A 690 -25.41 -12.63 4.45
N MET A 691 -24.85 -11.44 4.20
CA MET A 691 -25.24 -10.51 3.14
C MET A 691 -24.39 -10.78 1.89
N TYR A 692 -24.62 -11.93 1.24
CA TYR A 692 -23.74 -12.43 0.17
C TYR A 692 -23.85 -11.61 -1.13
N GLU A 693 -25.05 -11.17 -1.52
CA GLU A 693 -25.27 -10.31 -2.70
C GLU A 693 -24.53 -8.99 -2.58
N GLN A 694 -24.67 -8.37 -1.41
CA GLN A 694 -23.96 -7.18 -1.01
C GLN A 694 -22.45 -7.40 -1.07
N ALA A 695 -21.94 -8.46 -0.41
CA ALA A 695 -20.51 -8.79 -0.45
C ALA A 695 -20.01 -8.97 -1.89
N HIS A 696 -20.78 -9.66 -2.74
CA HIS A 696 -20.47 -9.88 -4.14
C HIS A 696 -20.40 -8.57 -4.94
N SER A 697 -21.37 -7.66 -4.78
CA SER A 697 -21.33 -6.35 -5.46
C SER A 697 -20.02 -5.60 -5.19
N LEU A 698 -19.58 -5.56 -3.92
CA LEU A 698 -18.33 -4.91 -3.57
C LEU A 698 -17.11 -5.68 -4.09
N ILE A 699 -17.15 -7.02 -4.12
CA ILE A 699 -16.09 -7.84 -4.73
C ILE A 699 -15.94 -7.52 -6.23
N GLU A 700 -17.05 -7.35 -6.95
CA GLU A 700 -17.02 -6.98 -8.38
C GLU A 700 -16.47 -5.56 -8.59
N GLU A 701 -16.90 -4.58 -7.78
CA GLU A 701 -16.37 -3.21 -7.80
C GLU A 701 -14.85 -3.20 -7.55
N MET A 702 -14.38 -4.03 -6.61
CA MET A 702 -12.96 -4.15 -6.28
C MET A 702 -12.14 -4.86 -7.36
N ASP A 703 -12.73 -5.65 -8.26
CA ASP A 703 -11.98 -6.60 -9.10
C ASP A 703 -10.95 -5.90 -9.99
N ASP A 704 -11.31 -4.75 -10.56
CA ASP A 704 -10.39 -3.95 -11.39
C ASP A 704 -9.31 -3.27 -10.55
N LEU A 705 -9.62 -2.81 -9.34
CA LEU A 705 -8.63 -2.22 -8.42
C LEU A 705 -7.62 -3.27 -7.95
N VAL A 706 -8.11 -4.47 -7.59
CA VAL A 706 -7.27 -5.58 -7.16
C VAL A 706 -6.43 -6.10 -8.32
N ARG A 707 -6.97 -6.19 -9.55
CA ARG A 707 -6.17 -6.54 -10.75
C ARG A 707 -5.16 -5.46 -11.14
N ARG A 708 -5.48 -4.18 -10.89
CA ARG A 708 -4.55 -3.06 -11.11
C ARG A 708 -3.39 -3.13 -10.13
N TRP A 709 -3.67 -3.25 -8.84
CA TRP A 709 -2.66 -3.12 -7.80
C TRP A 709 -2.06 -4.44 -7.31
N GLY A 710 -2.67 -5.56 -7.64
CA GLY A 710 -2.28 -6.93 -7.28
C GLY A 710 -2.45 -7.91 -8.43
N SER A 711 -2.75 -9.17 -8.09
CA SER A 711 -2.90 -10.27 -9.06
C SER A 711 -4.35 -10.61 -9.39
N GLY A 712 -5.31 -10.10 -8.62
CA GLY A 712 -6.70 -10.56 -8.64
C GLY A 712 -6.94 -11.77 -7.72
N ALA A 713 -5.89 -12.54 -7.40
CA ALA A 713 -5.99 -13.71 -6.53
C ALA A 713 -6.36 -13.34 -5.08
N GLU A 714 -6.15 -12.10 -4.68
CA GLU A 714 -6.45 -11.58 -3.35
C GLU A 714 -7.96 -11.61 -3.06
N LEU A 715 -8.81 -11.64 -4.10
CA LEU A 715 -10.27 -11.81 -3.96
C LEU A 715 -10.73 -13.28 -3.89
N ARG A 716 -9.82 -14.25 -3.98
CA ARG A 716 -10.16 -15.69 -4.05
C ARG A 716 -11.02 -16.13 -2.89
N ALA A 717 -10.61 -15.83 -1.66
CA ALA A 717 -11.29 -16.31 -0.45
C ALA A 717 -12.72 -15.76 -0.35
N GLN A 718 -12.92 -14.51 -0.73
CA GLN A 718 -14.21 -13.81 -0.70
C GLN A 718 -15.12 -14.34 -1.80
N ARG A 719 -14.59 -14.53 -3.02
CA ARG A 719 -15.30 -15.15 -4.15
C ARG A 719 -15.69 -16.60 -3.86
N GLU A 720 -14.82 -17.38 -3.23
CA GLU A 720 -15.15 -18.74 -2.75
C GLU A 720 -16.22 -18.71 -1.65
N ALA A 721 -16.20 -17.71 -0.76
CA ALA A 721 -17.17 -17.58 0.33
C ALA A 721 -18.59 -17.23 -0.15
N VAL A 722 -18.74 -16.50 -1.26
CA VAL A 722 -20.06 -16.21 -1.87
C VAL A 722 -20.55 -17.29 -2.83
N ARG A 723 -19.65 -18.17 -3.32
CA ARG A 723 -19.98 -19.22 -4.30
C ARG A 723 -21.16 -20.09 -3.83
N GLY A 724 -22.20 -20.16 -4.66
CA GLY A 724 -23.43 -20.92 -4.41
C GLY A 724 -24.31 -20.34 -3.31
N ARG A 725 -24.08 -19.08 -2.89
CA ARG A 725 -24.81 -18.41 -1.81
C ARG A 725 -25.54 -17.13 -2.25
N LEU A 726 -25.52 -16.81 -3.54
CA LEU A 726 -26.22 -15.66 -4.13
C LEU A 726 -27.70 -15.92 -4.42
N GLY A 727 -28.21 -17.11 -4.08
CA GLY A 727 -29.64 -17.41 -4.12
C GLY A 727 -30.21 -17.29 -5.53
N ASP A 728 -31.11 -16.32 -5.72
CA ASP A 728 -31.80 -16.07 -6.99
C ASP A 728 -31.00 -15.16 -7.94
N ASP A 729 -29.91 -14.52 -7.47
CA ASP A 729 -29.01 -13.72 -8.30
C ASP A 729 -28.08 -14.62 -9.13
N ARG A 730 -28.63 -15.15 -10.22
CA ARG A 730 -27.92 -16.01 -11.16
C ARG A 730 -26.83 -15.28 -11.92
N GLU A 731 -27.03 -14.00 -12.23
CA GLU A 731 -26.04 -13.18 -12.94
C GLU A 731 -24.83 -12.94 -12.05
N GLY A 732 -25.04 -12.59 -10.77
CA GLY A 732 -23.97 -12.51 -9.79
C GLY A 732 -23.22 -13.83 -9.61
N GLU A 733 -23.92 -14.97 -9.52
CA GLU A 733 -23.26 -16.28 -9.42
C GLU A 733 -22.41 -16.58 -10.66
N MET A 734 -22.89 -16.22 -11.86
CA MET A 734 -22.12 -16.34 -13.09
C MET A 734 -20.84 -15.48 -13.06
N LEU A 735 -20.95 -14.20 -12.71
CA LEU A 735 -19.80 -13.28 -12.64
C LEU A 735 -18.77 -13.78 -11.61
N ASN A 736 -19.24 -14.19 -10.43
CA ASN A 736 -18.37 -14.77 -9.41
C ASN A 736 -17.61 -16.01 -9.91
N LEU A 737 -18.29 -16.92 -10.61
CA LEU A 737 -17.68 -18.12 -11.19
C LEU A 737 -16.69 -17.77 -12.31
N ALA A 738 -16.97 -16.77 -13.13
CA ALA A 738 -16.05 -16.28 -14.16
C ALA A 738 -14.79 -15.65 -13.54
N GLY A 739 -14.95 -14.86 -12.48
CA GLY A 739 -13.84 -14.30 -11.69
C GLY A 739 -12.98 -15.38 -11.04
N LEU A 740 -13.60 -16.39 -10.42
CA LEU A 740 -12.88 -17.57 -9.90
C LEU A 740 -12.15 -18.34 -11.01
N GLY A 741 -12.77 -18.50 -12.18
CA GLY A 741 -12.12 -19.11 -13.35
C GLY A 741 -10.83 -18.39 -13.73
N HIS A 742 -10.85 -17.05 -13.71
CA HIS A 742 -9.68 -16.22 -13.99
C HIS A 742 -8.59 -16.40 -12.93
N ILE A 743 -8.95 -16.32 -11.65
CA ILE A 743 -8.03 -16.51 -10.53
C ILE A 743 -7.37 -17.90 -10.56
N TYR A 744 -8.15 -18.96 -10.81
CA TYR A 744 -7.60 -20.32 -10.93
C TYR A 744 -6.70 -20.48 -12.16
N SER A 745 -7.06 -19.87 -13.29
CA SER A 745 -6.22 -19.89 -14.49
C SER A 745 -4.87 -19.23 -14.22
N TYR A 746 -4.90 -18.05 -13.63
CA TYR A 746 -3.70 -17.31 -13.23
C TYR A 746 -2.82 -18.10 -12.25
N SER A 747 -3.45 -18.80 -11.29
CA SER A 747 -2.77 -19.66 -10.31
C SER A 747 -2.26 -20.99 -10.86
N GLY A 748 -2.46 -21.28 -12.15
CA GLY A 748 -2.07 -22.55 -12.79
C GLY A 748 -2.96 -23.74 -12.44
N GLU A 749 -4.10 -23.52 -11.79
CA GLU A 749 -5.09 -24.54 -11.43
C GLU A 749 -6.03 -24.85 -12.60
N PHE A 750 -5.48 -25.37 -13.70
CA PHE A 750 -6.19 -25.56 -14.97
C PHE A 750 -7.54 -26.26 -14.85
N ARG A 751 -7.64 -27.33 -14.03
CA ARG A 751 -8.90 -28.05 -13.84
C ARG A 751 -9.96 -27.21 -13.11
N SER A 752 -9.57 -26.55 -12.02
CA SER A 752 -10.46 -25.68 -11.24
C SER A 752 -10.95 -24.51 -12.10
N ALA A 753 -10.07 -23.93 -12.91
CA ALA A 753 -10.39 -22.87 -13.86
C ALA A 753 -11.42 -23.31 -14.89
N LEU A 754 -11.19 -24.47 -15.53
CA LEU A 754 -12.09 -25.04 -16.53
C LEU A 754 -13.48 -25.32 -15.94
N GLU A 755 -13.54 -25.93 -14.75
CA GLU A 755 -14.81 -26.21 -14.05
C GLU A 755 -15.59 -24.93 -13.73
N ALA A 756 -14.89 -23.89 -13.25
CA ALA A 756 -15.50 -22.60 -12.93
C ALA A 756 -16.02 -21.88 -14.18
N TYR A 757 -15.22 -21.79 -15.25
CA TYR A 757 -15.66 -21.19 -16.52
C TYR A 757 -16.80 -21.95 -17.18
N GLN A 758 -16.80 -23.28 -17.14
CA GLN A 758 -17.91 -24.09 -17.68
C GLN A 758 -19.21 -23.86 -16.90
N ALA A 759 -19.13 -23.73 -15.58
CA ALA A 759 -20.29 -23.41 -14.75
C ALA A 759 -20.84 -22.00 -15.07
N ALA A 760 -19.96 -20.99 -15.16
CA ALA A 760 -20.34 -19.63 -15.57
C ALA A 760 -20.99 -19.63 -16.97
N LEU A 761 -20.35 -20.28 -17.95
CA LEU A 761 -20.85 -20.37 -19.33
C LEU A 761 -22.21 -21.07 -19.41
N SER A 762 -22.46 -22.07 -18.55
CA SER A 762 -23.75 -22.75 -18.49
C SER A 762 -24.86 -21.79 -18.04
N ILE A 763 -24.60 -20.93 -17.05
CA ILE A 763 -25.55 -19.91 -16.59
C ILE A 763 -25.78 -18.89 -17.72
N ALA A 764 -24.70 -18.34 -18.28
CA ALA A 764 -24.76 -17.38 -19.38
C ALA A 764 -25.58 -17.90 -20.58
N LYS A 765 -25.43 -19.18 -20.94
CA LYS A 765 -26.22 -19.83 -22.01
C LYS A 765 -27.70 -19.99 -21.67
N GLN A 766 -28.01 -20.35 -20.43
CA GLN A 766 -29.40 -20.52 -19.99
C GLN A 766 -30.14 -19.17 -19.97
N ASP A 767 -29.44 -18.13 -19.55
CA ASP A 767 -29.99 -16.78 -19.37
C ASP A 767 -29.78 -15.89 -20.62
N GLN A 768 -29.19 -16.46 -21.69
CA GLN A 768 -28.96 -15.83 -23.00
C GLN A 768 -28.11 -14.55 -22.96
N LEU A 769 -27.13 -14.50 -22.06
CA LEU A 769 -26.22 -13.37 -21.84
C LEU A 769 -25.05 -13.40 -22.85
N ARG A 770 -25.28 -12.90 -24.08
CA ARG A 770 -24.30 -12.96 -25.19
C ARG A 770 -22.95 -12.31 -24.87
N GLU A 771 -22.96 -11.15 -24.19
CA GLU A 771 -21.73 -10.43 -23.80
C GLU A 771 -20.88 -11.23 -22.82
N ALA A 772 -21.50 -11.73 -21.74
CA ALA A 772 -20.82 -12.62 -20.79
C ALA A 772 -20.29 -13.90 -21.47
N MET A 773 -21.04 -14.47 -22.43
CA MET A 773 -20.57 -15.61 -23.21
C MET A 773 -19.30 -15.30 -24.00
N ARG A 774 -19.21 -14.14 -24.68
CA ARG A 774 -18.00 -13.72 -25.40
C ARG A 774 -16.82 -13.63 -24.46
N GLN A 775 -16.95 -12.91 -23.35
CA GLN A 775 -15.85 -12.72 -22.40
C GLN A 775 -15.38 -14.05 -21.79
N ILE A 776 -16.32 -14.93 -21.40
CA ILE A 776 -15.97 -16.26 -20.88
C ILE A 776 -15.23 -17.08 -21.95
N TYR A 777 -15.65 -17.04 -23.22
CA TYR A 777 -14.94 -17.74 -24.30
C TYR A 777 -13.55 -17.16 -24.58
N ILE A 778 -13.38 -15.84 -24.56
CA ILE A 778 -12.06 -15.18 -24.69
C ILE A 778 -11.13 -15.66 -23.56
N ASN A 779 -11.63 -15.64 -22.32
CA ASN A 779 -10.87 -16.05 -21.14
C ASN A 779 -10.51 -17.55 -21.17
N MET A 780 -11.45 -18.42 -21.56
CA MET A 780 -11.17 -19.84 -21.79
C MET A 780 -10.12 -20.04 -22.90
N GLY A 781 -10.23 -19.30 -24.00
CA GLY A 781 -9.26 -19.31 -25.09
C GLY A 781 -7.85 -18.98 -24.61
N ALA A 782 -7.71 -17.94 -23.78
CA ALA A 782 -6.45 -17.56 -23.15
C ALA A 782 -5.92 -18.67 -22.24
N MET A 783 -6.76 -19.21 -21.36
CA MET A 783 -6.40 -20.33 -20.47
C MET A 783 -5.87 -21.53 -21.26
N PHE A 784 -6.55 -21.96 -22.32
CA PHE A 784 -6.11 -23.08 -23.16
C PHE A 784 -4.80 -22.77 -23.89
N TRP A 785 -4.65 -21.55 -24.41
CA TRP A 785 -3.42 -21.12 -25.09
C TRP A 785 -2.21 -21.13 -24.15
N GLU A 786 -2.38 -20.62 -22.93
CA GLU A 786 -1.36 -20.60 -21.88
C GLU A 786 -0.94 -22.00 -21.45
N ASN A 787 -1.89 -22.96 -21.49
CA ASN A 787 -1.64 -24.37 -21.18
C ASN A 787 -1.23 -25.20 -22.40
N ASN A 788 -1.01 -24.57 -23.56
CA ASN A 788 -0.51 -25.17 -24.81
C ASN A 788 -1.50 -26.07 -25.56
N TYR A 789 -2.80 -25.93 -25.28
CA TYR A 789 -3.90 -26.59 -25.99
C TYR A 789 -4.42 -25.66 -27.10
N LEU A 790 -3.68 -25.57 -28.20
CA LEU A 790 -3.91 -24.52 -29.21
C LEU A 790 -5.18 -24.74 -30.05
N ALA A 791 -5.59 -26.00 -30.25
CA ALA A 791 -6.82 -26.30 -30.98
C ALA A 791 -8.05 -25.83 -30.19
N GLU A 792 -8.10 -26.16 -28.91
CA GLU A 792 -9.15 -25.73 -27.99
C GLU A 792 -9.14 -24.20 -27.82
N ALA A 793 -7.96 -23.58 -27.76
CA ALA A 793 -7.85 -22.13 -27.75
C ALA A 793 -8.48 -21.50 -29.01
N GLU A 794 -8.15 -22.02 -30.21
CA GLU A 794 -8.75 -21.56 -31.46
C GLU A 794 -10.27 -21.75 -31.49
N ASP A 795 -10.78 -22.87 -31.00
CA ASP A 795 -12.21 -23.12 -30.94
C ASP A 795 -12.90 -22.05 -30.07
N HIS A 796 -12.40 -21.80 -28.86
CA HIS A 796 -12.98 -20.83 -27.94
C HIS A 796 -12.90 -19.38 -28.45
N TYR A 797 -11.76 -18.96 -28.99
CA TYR A 797 -11.68 -17.64 -29.62
C TYR A 797 -12.57 -17.54 -30.88
N GLY A 798 -12.73 -18.64 -31.63
CA GLY A 798 -13.64 -18.72 -32.77
C GLY A 798 -15.10 -18.55 -32.35
N TRP A 799 -15.52 -19.17 -31.25
CA TRP A 799 -16.86 -18.97 -30.67
C TRP A 799 -17.08 -17.52 -30.24
N ALA A 800 -16.10 -16.90 -29.57
CA ALA A 800 -16.19 -15.50 -29.18
C ALA A 800 -16.31 -14.55 -30.39
N LEU A 801 -15.48 -14.78 -31.41
CA LEU A 801 -15.51 -13.98 -32.65
C LEU A 801 -16.84 -14.14 -33.39
N GLY A 802 -17.37 -15.36 -33.51
CA GLY A 802 -18.66 -15.59 -34.16
C GLY A 802 -19.81 -14.86 -33.47
N LEU A 803 -19.83 -14.87 -32.13
CA LEU A 803 -20.81 -14.09 -31.35
C LEU A 803 -20.62 -12.58 -31.52
N ALA A 804 -19.39 -12.10 -31.70
CA ALA A 804 -19.12 -10.69 -31.91
C ALA A 804 -19.56 -10.23 -33.30
N ASP A 805 -19.28 -11.04 -34.34
CA ASP A 805 -19.69 -10.73 -35.71
C ASP A 805 -21.22 -10.76 -35.86
N GLU A 806 -21.93 -11.70 -35.22
CA GLU A 806 -23.41 -11.72 -35.20
C GLU A 806 -24.00 -10.45 -34.56
N ASP A 807 -23.40 -9.96 -33.47
CA ASP A 807 -23.89 -8.75 -32.78
C ASP A 807 -23.53 -7.44 -33.53
N ASP A 808 -22.43 -7.42 -34.30
CA ASP A 808 -22.03 -6.31 -35.19
C ASP A 808 -23.01 -6.18 -36.38
N GLU A 809 -23.58 -7.30 -36.84
CA GLU A 809 -24.61 -7.31 -37.90
C GLU A 809 -25.99 -6.84 -37.40
N ASP A 810 -26.29 -7.02 -36.10
CA ASP A 810 -27.58 -6.72 -35.47
C ASP A 810 -27.65 -5.31 -34.81
N GLY A 811 -26.52 -4.61 -34.61
CA GLY A 811 -26.40 -3.37 -33.82
C GLY A 811 -26.13 -2.08 -34.64
N GLY A 812 -26.75 -0.96 -34.25
CA GLY A 812 -26.46 0.39 -34.76
C GLY A 812 -25.54 1.19 -33.82
N ASP A 813 -24.84 2.17 -34.40
CA ASP A 813 -23.80 3.06 -33.83
C ASP A 813 -24.14 3.62 -32.41
N ASP A 814 -23.66 2.97 -31.35
CA ASP A 814 -23.76 3.39 -29.93
C ASP A 814 -22.58 2.87 -29.07
N ASP A 815 -22.45 3.30 -27.81
CA ASP A 815 -21.33 3.01 -26.87
C ASP A 815 -20.97 1.52 -26.71
N ARG A 816 -21.94 0.61 -26.90
CA ARG A 816 -21.75 -0.86 -26.99
C ARG A 816 -20.76 -1.30 -28.08
N THR A 817 -20.55 -0.46 -29.08
CA THR A 817 -19.64 -0.71 -30.20
C THR A 817 -18.19 -0.78 -29.75
N VAL A 818 -17.80 -0.03 -28.71
CA VAL A 818 -16.40 0.00 -28.24
C VAL A 818 -16.03 -1.32 -27.55
N VAL A 819 -16.86 -1.79 -26.61
CA VAL A 819 -16.67 -3.07 -25.92
C VAL A 819 -16.68 -4.23 -26.92
N LEU A 820 -17.66 -4.23 -27.84
CA LEU A 820 -17.76 -5.24 -28.89
C LEU A 820 -16.50 -5.27 -29.80
N ARG A 821 -15.98 -4.11 -30.19
CA ARG A 821 -14.73 -4.02 -30.97
C ARG A 821 -13.52 -4.51 -30.18
N GLY A 822 -13.47 -4.23 -28.87
CA GLY A 822 -12.44 -4.75 -27.96
C GLY A 822 -12.47 -6.27 -27.84
N ASP A 823 -13.65 -6.86 -27.59
CA ASP A 823 -13.85 -8.33 -27.54
C ASP A 823 -13.42 -8.99 -28.86
N ARG A 824 -13.84 -8.40 -29.98
CA ARG A 824 -13.51 -8.86 -31.33
C ARG A 824 -12.01 -8.83 -31.57
N ALA A 825 -11.35 -7.72 -31.24
CA ALA A 825 -9.90 -7.58 -31.37
C ALA A 825 -9.15 -8.61 -30.50
N ALA A 826 -9.57 -8.80 -29.24
CA ALA A 826 -9.00 -9.80 -28.35
C ALA A 826 -9.14 -11.23 -28.90
N ALA A 827 -10.32 -11.60 -29.39
CA ALA A 827 -10.57 -12.91 -30.01
C ALA A 827 -9.70 -13.12 -31.27
N LEU A 828 -9.59 -12.09 -32.13
CA LEU A 828 -8.76 -12.13 -33.33
C LEU A 828 -7.27 -12.27 -33.01
N VAL A 829 -6.75 -11.56 -31.99
CA VAL A 829 -5.37 -11.72 -31.52
C VAL A 829 -5.13 -13.14 -31.01
N GLY A 830 -6.04 -13.68 -30.20
CA GLY A 830 -5.95 -15.04 -29.68
C GLY A 830 -5.90 -16.11 -30.78
N LEU A 831 -6.74 -15.96 -31.81
CA LEU A 831 -6.70 -16.81 -33.00
C LEU A 831 -5.38 -16.65 -33.76
N ALA A 832 -4.91 -15.42 -33.94
CA ALA A 832 -3.66 -15.13 -34.63
C ALA A 832 -2.46 -15.79 -33.93
N ASP A 833 -2.34 -15.62 -32.61
CA ASP A 833 -1.25 -16.19 -31.80
C ASP A 833 -1.29 -17.74 -31.81
N SER A 834 -2.49 -18.34 -31.76
CA SER A 834 -2.66 -19.80 -31.83
C SER A 834 -2.26 -20.35 -33.20
N ARG A 835 -2.71 -19.71 -34.28
CA ARG A 835 -2.39 -20.10 -35.66
C ARG A 835 -0.93 -19.88 -36.03
N GLN A 836 -0.30 -18.85 -35.48
CA GLN A 836 1.14 -18.63 -35.65
C GLN A 836 1.94 -19.79 -35.04
N ARG A 837 1.61 -20.22 -33.82
CA ARG A 837 2.28 -21.36 -33.17
C ARG A 837 2.10 -22.67 -33.94
N ARG A 838 0.97 -22.84 -34.63
CA ARG A 838 0.69 -23.96 -35.55
C ARG A 838 1.25 -23.76 -36.96
N GLY A 839 1.99 -22.67 -37.21
CA GLY A 839 2.68 -22.36 -38.47
C GLY A 839 1.80 -21.86 -39.62
N SER A 840 0.56 -21.47 -39.34
CA SER A 840 -0.37 -20.87 -40.32
C SER A 840 -0.20 -19.35 -40.41
N TYR A 841 1.00 -18.89 -40.78
CA TYR A 841 1.40 -17.48 -40.73
C TYR A 841 0.49 -16.53 -41.51
N ARG A 842 0.05 -16.87 -42.72
CA ARG A 842 -0.85 -16.03 -43.52
C ARG A 842 -2.15 -15.72 -42.78
N ARG A 843 -2.79 -16.76 -42.24
CA ARG A 843 -4.03 -16.59 -41.47
C ARG A 843 -3.79 -15.84 -40.16
N ALA A 844 -2.65 -16.05 -39.52
CA ALA A 844 -2.27 -15.29 -38.34
C ALA A 844 -2.11 -13.80 -38.65
N VAL A 845 -1.43 -13.46 -39.75
CA VAL A 845 -1.28 -12.07 -40.22
C VAL A 845 -2.63 -11.46 -40.61
N GLU A 846 -3.48 -12.18 -41.35
CA GLU A 846 -4.83 -11.74 -41.70
C GLU A 846 -5.65 -11.38 -40.45
N GLN A 847 -5.62 -12.23 -39.43
CA GLN A 847 -6.37 -12.00 -38.19
C GLN A 847 -5.77 -10.91 -37.31
N ALA A 848 -4.45 -10.84 -37.19
CA ALA A 848 -3.81 -9.76 -36.45
C ALA A 848 -4.02 -8.40 -37.15
N LEU A 849 -4.10 -8.37 -38.48
CA LEU A 849 -4.47 -7.16 -39.21
C LEU A 849 -5.92 -6.76 -38.95
N ALA A 850 -6.85 -7.72 -39.01
CA ALA A 850 -8.25 -7.45 -38.65
C ALA A 850 -8.40 -6.98 -37.19
N ALA A 851 -7.61 -7.54 -36.26
CA ALA A 851 -7.58 -7.10 -34.87
C ALA A 851 -7.05 -5.67 -34.74
N PHE A 852 -5.97 -5.36 -35.44
CA PHE A 852 -5.40 -4.01 -35.50
C PHE A 852 -6.42 -2.99 -36.02
N GLU A 853 -7.12 -3.32 -37.11
CA GLU A 853 -8.15 -2.46 -37.70
C GLU A 853 -9.34 -2.26 -36.75
N ALA A 854 -9.80 -3.32 -36.09
CA ALA A 854 -10.88 -3.25 -35.11
C ALA A 854 -10.52 -2.37 -33.89
N ALA A 855 -9.26 -2.43 -33.45
CA ALA A 855 -8.77 -1.70 -32.28
C ALA A 855 -8.25 -0.28 -32.60
N TRP A 856 -7.90 0.04 -33.84
CA TRP A 856 -7.14 1.26 -34.20
C TRP A 856 -7.74 2.56 -33.65
N GLU A 857 -9.07 2.69 -33.67
CA GLU A 857 -9.77 3.87 -33.16
C GLU A 857 -10.42 3.65 -31.78
N ALA A 858 -10.57 2.39 -31.35
CA ALA A 858 -11.29 2.01 -30.14
C ALA A 858 -10.37 1.80 -28.92
N ASP A 859 -9.21 1.17 -29.12
CA ASP A 859 -8.25 0.82 -28.08
C ASP A 859 -6.81 0.91 -28.64
N PRO A 860 -6.12 2.05 -28.44
CA PRO A 860 -4.75 2.25 -28.90
C PRO A 860 -3.75 1.21 -28.36
N GLY A 861 -4.00 0.66 -27.17
CA GLY A 861 -3.14 -0.33 -26.53
C GLY A 861 -3.22 -1.68 -27.23
N GLN A 862 -4.44 -2.17 -27.47
CA GLN A 862 -4.65 -3.39 -28.27
C GLN A 862 -4.15 -3.23 -29.71
N ALA A 863 -4.38 -2.07 -30.33
CA ALA A 863 -3.87 -1.76 -31.66
C ALA A 863 -2.33 -1.80 -31.70
N LEU A 864 -1.64 -1.23 -30.71
CA LEU A 864 -0.19 -1.30 -30.60
C LEU A 864 0.27 -2.76 -30.47
N GLY A 865 -0.37 -3.54 -29.60
CA GLY A 865 -0.06 -4.95 -29.40
C GLY A 865 -0.20 -5.80 -30.66
N ALA A 866 -1.19 -5.51 -31.51
CA ALA A 866 -1.39 -6.16 -32.81
C ALA A 866 -0.33 -5.70 -33.85
N ALA A 867 -0.05 -4.40 -33.93
CA ALA A 867 0.95 -3.84 -34.85
C ALA A 867 2.36 -4.37 -34.59
N LEU A 868 2.75 -4.50 -33.32
CA LEU A 868 4.04 -5.05 -32.92
C LEU A 868 4.19 -6.53 -33.33
N ARG A 869 3.13 -7.34 -33.21
CA ARG A 869 3.10 -8.74 -33.68
C ARG A 869 3.24 -8.79 -35.20
N LEU A 870 2.43 -8.02 -35.91
CA LEU A 870 2.48 -7.95 -37.38
C LEU A 870 3.87 -7.59 -37.88
N ALA A 871 4.52 -6.58 -37.27
CA ALA A 871 5.87 -6.18 -37.65
C ALA A 871 6.89 -7.34 -37.52
N ARG A 872 6.82 -8.12 -36.43
CA ARG A 872 7.70 -9.28 -36.21
C ARG A 872 7.41 -10.39 -37.21
N TRP A 873 6.15 -10.72 -37.44
CA TRP A 873 5.76 -11.81 -38.35
C TRP A 873 6.03 -11.47 -39.81
N TYR A 874 5.83 -10.22 -40.23
CA TYR A 874 6.27 -9.77 -41.55
C TYR A 874 7.79 -9.91 -41.71
N ALA A 875 8.58 -9.61 -40.69
CA ALA A 875 10.02 -9.84 -40.75
C ALA A 875 10.41 -11.32 -40.80
N GLU A 876 9.70 -12.20 -40.07
CA GLU A 876 9.86 -13.65 -40.14
C GLU A 876 9.51 -14.23 -41.53
N LEU A 877 8.56 -13.60 -42.22
CA LEU A 877 8.16 -13.90 -43.60
C LEU A 877 9.07 -13.24 -44.66
N ASP A 878 10.08 -12.48 -44.25
CA ASP A 878 10.95 -11.67 -45.11
C ASP A 878 10.21 -10.56 -45.91
N GLN A 879 9.07 -10.11 -45.40
CA GLN A 879 8.31 -8.97 -45.90
C GLN A 879 8.73 -7.68 -45.20
N ILE A 880 10.01 -7.31 -45.36
CA ILE A 880 10.61 -6.16 -44.66
C ILE A 880 9.86 -4.83 -44.89
N PRO A 881 9.35 -4.49 -46.09
CA PRO A 881 8.58 -3.25 -46.28
C PRO A 881 7.30 -3.18 -45.44
N ASP A 882 6.57 -4.28 -45.32
CA ASP A 882 5.35 -4.37 -44.51
C ASP A 882 5.69 -4.30 -43.01
N ALA A 883 6.79 -4.95 -42.60
CA ALA A 883 7.31 -4.86 -41.25
C ALA A 883 7.67 -3.42 -40.84
N LEU A 884 8.31 -2.66 -41.73
CA LEU A 884 8.64 -1.25 -41.50
C LEU A 884 7.39 -0.35 -41.48
N THR A 885 6.37 -0.70 -42.26
CA THR A 885 5.06 0.00 -42.23
C THR A 885 4.40 -0.17 -40.87
N MET A 886 4.35 -1.41 -40.35
CA MET A 886 3.79 -1.68 -39.03
C MET A 886 4.62 -1.07 -37.89
N ARG A 887 5.96 -0.99 -38.04
CA ARG A 887 6.81 -0.24 -37.11
C ARG A 887 6.46 1.25 -37.10
N ALA A 888 6.20 1.85 -38.26
CA ALA A 888 5.79 3.26 -38.35
C ALA A 888 4.44 3.49 -37.66
N ARG A 889 3.46 2.59 -37.85
CA ARG A 889 2.17 2.64 -37.12
C ARG A 889 2.33 2.47 -35.62
N SER A 890 3.21 1.57 -35.18
CA SER A 890 3.53 1.41 -33.75
C SER A 890 4.14 2.69 -33.16
N ALA A 891 5.00 3.37 -33.92
CA ALA A 891 5.59 4.65 -33.52
C ALA A 891 4.57 5.80 -33.48
N GLU A 892 3.61 5.82 -34.40
CA GLU A 892 2.48 6.75 -34.41
C GLU A 892 1.65 6.59 -33.14
N LEU A 893 1.23 5.37 -32.81
CA LEU A 893 0.47 5.06 -31.58
C LEU A 893 1.25 5.42 -30.31
N THR A 894 2.54 5.07 -30.25
CA THR A 894 3.40 5.38 -29.10
C THR A 894 3.61 6.90 -28.93
N SER A 895 3.60 7.66 -30.03
CA SER A 895 3.75 9.12 -29.99
C SER A 895 2.45 9.82 -29.62
N ALA A 896 1.31 9.29 -30.07
CA ALA A 896 -0.02 9.79 -29.73
C ALA A 896 -0.36 9.54 -28.25
N HIS A 897 0.11 8.41 -27.70
CA HIS A 897 -0.08 8.02 -26.31
C HIS A 897 1.28 7.71 -25.67
N PRO A 898 2.04 8.73 -25.21
CA PRO A 898 3.38 8.54 -24.68
C PRO A 898 3.38 7.67 -23.42
N ASP A 899 3.75 6.40 -23.60
CA ASP A 899 3.97 5.44 -22.54
C ASP A 899 5.40 4.86 -22.63
N ALA A 900 6.03 4.68 -21.47
CA ALA A 900 7.41 4.25 -21.41
C ALA A 900 7.56 2.74 -21.69
N SER A 901 6.55 1.93 -21.36
CA SER A 901 6.52 0.50 -21.72
C SER A 901 6.35 0.33 -23.24
N ALA A 902 5.38 1.04 -23.83
CA ALA A 902 5.20 1.14 -25.29
C ALA A 902 6.48 1.58 -26.01
N ARG A 903 7.21 2.55 -25.44
CA ARG A 903 8.51 2.99 -25.96
C ARG A 903 9.57 1.87 -25.90
N ALA A 904 9.67 1.14 -24.80
CA ALA A 904 10.60 0.01 -24.67
C ALA A 904 10.26 -1.11 -25.67
N GLU A 905 8.96 -1.38 -25.89
CA GLU A 905 8.48 -2.34 -26.89
C GLU A 905 8.86 -1.94 -28.31
N LEU A 906 8.63 -0.67 -28.67
CA LEU A 906 8.99 -0.14 -29.98
C LEU A 906 10.51 -0.18 -30.24
N LEU A 907 11.33 0.15 -29.23
CA LEU A 907 12.78 0.07 -29.33
C LEU A 907 13.25 -1.38 -29.50
N THR A 908 12.64 -2.32 -28.77
CA THR A 908 12.93 -3.76 -28.91
C THR A 908 12.53 -4.28 -30.28
N LEU A 909 11.33 -3.92 -30.78
CA LEU A 909 10.92 -4.24 -32.14
C LEU A 909 11.90 -3.68 -33.17
N THR A 910 12.35 -2.43 -32.98
CA THR A 910 13.31 -1.79 -33.88
C THR A 910 14.64 -2.56 -33.92
N ALA A 911 15.11 -3.02 -32.75
CA ALA A 911 16.28 -3.88 -32.66
C ALA A 911 16.08 -5.24 -33.35
N ASP A 912 14.92 -5.88 -33.16
CA ASP A 912 14.59 -7.14 -33.84
C ASP A 912 14.60 -6.97 -35.38
N LEU A 913 14.06 -5.86 -35.89
CA LEU A 913 14.09 -5.55 -37.32
C LEU A 913 15.51 -5.29 -37.84
N TYR A 914 16.37 -4.64 -37.04
CA TYR A 914 17.79 -4.51 -37.39
C TYR A 914 18.51 -5.86 -37.43
N LEU A 915 18.17 -6.82 -36.56
CA LEU A 915 18.70 -8.19 -36.65
C LEU A 915 18.31 -8.85 -37.98
N TYR A 916 17.05 -8.71 -38.40
CA TYR A 916 16.61 -9.22 -39.72
C TYR A 916 17.29 -8.47 -40.86
N GLN A 917 17.67 -7.20 -40.71
CA GLN A 917 18.43 -6.46 -41.72
C GLN A 917 19.95 -6.69 -41.66
N ASP A 918 20.42 -7.63 -40.84
CA ASP A 918 21.85 -7.91 -40.60
C ASP A 918 22.65 -6.70 -40.05
N ARG A 919 21.97 -5.78 -39.38
CA ARG A 919 22.52 -4.55 -38.78
C ARG A 919 22.77 -4.73 -37.28
N TYR A 920 23.67 -5.65 -36.93
CA TYR A 920 23.81 -6.14 -35.56
C TYR A 920 24.27 -5.08 -34.53
N GLN A 921 25.11 -4.12 -34.92
CA GLN A 921 25.52 -3.04 -34.00
C GLN A 921 24.37 -2.08 -33.66
N GLU A 922 23.53 -1.77 -34.64
CA GLU A 922 22.36 -0.92 -34.44
C GLU A 922 21.29 -1.65 -33.64
N ALA A 923 21.12 -2.97 -33.88
CA ALA A 923 20.28 -3.82 -33.05
C ALA A 923 20.71 -3.80 -31.58
N ARG A 924 22.01 -3.98 -31.30
CA ARG A 924 22.55 -3.93 -29.95
C ARG A 924 22.30 -2.58 -29.27
N SER A 925 22.53 -1.48 -29.98
CA SER A 925 22.32 -0.12 -29.46
C SER A 925 20.84 0.14 -29.12
N ALA A 926 19.93 -0.20 -30.04
CA ALA A 926 18.49 -0.02 -29.83
C ALA A 926 17.96 -0.91 -28.68
N ALA A 927 18.40 -2.16 -28.60
CA ALA A 927 18.01 -3.07 -27.53
C ALA A 927 18.58 -2.63 -26.16
N ALA A 928 19.81 -2.11 -26.11
CA ALA A 928 20.36 -1.55 -24.87
C ALA A 928 19.58 -0.33 -24.38
N GLN A 929 19.14 0.56 -25.28
CA GLN A 929 18.24 1.66 -24.91
C GLN A 929 16.90 1.16 -24.36
N ALA A 930 16.35 0.09 -24.96
CA ALA A 930 15.13 -0.54 -24.45
C ALA A 930 15.33 -1.12 -23.04
N VAL A 931 16.48 -1.76 -22.77
CA VAL A 931 16.86 -2.26 -21.44
C VAL A 931 16.90 -1.12 -20.43
N GLU A 932 17.52 0.02 -20.75
CA GLU A 932 17.57 1.17 -19.84
C GLU A 932 16.17 1.72 -19.53
N VAL A 933 15.32 1.88 -20.54
CA VAL A 933 13.92 2.31 -20.34
C VAL A 933 13.16 1.32 -19.47
N ALA A 934 13.29 0.02 -19.75
CA ALA A 934 12.62 -1.04 -19.01
C ALA A 934 13.12 -1.14 -17.56
N ARG A 935 14.42 -0.95 -17.29
CA ARG A 935 14.97 -0.92 -15.92
C ARG A 935 14.46 0.28 -15.13
N VAL A 936 14.51 1.48 -15.71
CA VAL A 936 14.03 2.71 -15.06
C VAL A 936 12.55 2.58 -14.69
N ARG A 937 11.75 1.95 -15.56
CA ARG A 937 10.31 1.71 -15.33
C ARG A 937 10.00 0.41 -14.62
N ARG A 938 11.01 -0.39 -14.27
CA ARG A 938 10.89 -1.70 -13.64
C ARG A 938 9.90 -2.63 -14.35
N ASP A 939 10.00 -2.66 -15.68
CA ASP A 939 9.20 -3.50 -16.58
C ASP A 939 9.94 -4.80 -16.91
N PRO A 940 9.66 -5.92 -16.24
CA PRO A 940 10.38 -7.16 -16.44
C PRO A 940 10.08 -7.86 -17.77
N ILE A 941 8.88 -7.69 -18.33
CA ILE A 941 8.50 -8.34 -19.59
C ILE A 941 9.37 -7.77 -20.69
N ASN A 942 9.44 -6.43 -20.76
CA ASN A 942 10.26 -5.76 -21.74
C ASN A 942 11.74 -5.91 -21.44
N LEU A 943 12.16 -5.88 -20.18
CA LEU A 943 13.55 -6.13 -19.81
C LEU A 943 14.02 -7.50 -20.31
N ARG A 944 13.26 -8.57 -20.06
CA ARG A 944 13.56 -9.92 -20.59
C ARG A 944 13.66 -9.95 -22.10
N ARG A 945 12.67 -9.36 -22.80
CA ARG A 945 12.64 -9.35 -24.27
C ARG A 945 13.84 -8.59 -24.83
N SER A 946 14.11 -7.38 -24.34
CA SER A 946 15.23 -6.56 -24.77
C SER A 946 16.58 -7.22 -24.46
N LEU A 947 16.77 -7.81 -23.27
CA LEU A 947 17.99 -8.55 -22.91
C LEU A 947 18.21 -9.78 -23.79
N THR A 948 17.14 -10.48 -24.18
CA THR A 948 17.23 -11.61 -25.12
C THR A 948 17.67 -11.13 -26.50
N THR A 949 17.15 -9.99 -26.97
CA THR A 949 17.57 -9.35 -28.23
C THR A 949 19.01 -8.83 -28.17
N VAL A 950 19.45 -8.26 -27.03
CA VAL A 950 20.86 -7.88 -26.78
C VAL A 950 21.75 -9.11 -26.88
N ALA A 951 21.41 -10.19 -26.17
CA ALA A 951 22.19 -11.43 -26.18
C ALA A 951 22.29 -12.01 -27.60
N LEU A 952 21.20 -11.99 -28.37
CA LEU A 952 21.22 -12.45 -29.76
C LEU A 952 22.12 -11.57 -30.63
N ALA A 953 22.03 -10.23 -30.50
CA ALA A 953 22.89 -9.30 -31.23
C ALA A 953 24.38 -9.51 -30.90
N ASP A 954 24.72 -9.71 -29.63
CA ASP A 954 26.10 -9.98 -29.19
C ASP A 954 26.62 -11.32 -29.70
N VAL A 955 25.77 -12.35 -29.78
CA VAL A 955 26.14 -13.63 -30.42
C VAL A 955 26.45 -13.43 -31.92
N HIS A 956 25.67 -12.61 -32.64
CA HIS A 956 25.97 -12.25 -34.04
C HIS A 956 27.30 -11.48 -34.18
N LEU A 957 27.64 -10.66 -33.19
CA LEU A 957 28.91 -9.93 -33.14
C LEU A 957 30.10 -10.78 -32.65
N GLY A 958 29.85 -12.00 -32.17
CA GLY A 958 30.86 -12.92 -31.63
C GLY A 958 31.27 -12.65 -30.18
N ASP A 959 30.57 -11.76 -29.45
CA ASP A 959 30.85 -11.45 -28.05
C ASP A 959 30.05 -12.34 -27.10
N PHE A 960 30.51 -13.58 -26.93
CA PHE A 960 29.84 -14.55 -26.05
C PHE A 960 29.87 -14.17 -24.57
N LEU A 961 30.82 -13.33 -24.13
CA LEU A 961 30.88 -12.89 -22.75
C LEU A 961 29.77 -11.88 -22.45
N ALA A 962 29.58 -10.88 -23.32
CA ALA A 962 28.48 -9.94 -23.21
C ALA A 962 27.13 -10.65 -23.36
N ALA A 963 27.00 -11.53 -24.35
CA ALA A 963 25.79 -12.33 -24.56
C ALA A 963 25.42 -13.17 -23.33
N ARG A 964 26.41 -13.78 -22.67
CA ARG A 964 26.19 -14.57 -21.44
C ARG A 964 25.66 -13.72 -20.30
N ARG A 965 26.21 -12.53 -20.08
CA ARG A 965 25.73 -11.62 -19.04
C ARG A 965 24.27 -11.23 -19.27
N ALA A 966 23.94 -10.80 -20.50
CA ALA A 966 22.60 -10.38 -20.85
C ALA A 966 21.57 -11.52 -20.73
N ILE A 967 21.90 -12.73 -21.19
CA ILE A 967 20.96 -13.87 -21.15
C ILE A 967 20.81 -14.47 -19.74
N GLU A 968 21.85 -14.46 -18.90
CA GLU A 968 21.77 -14.86 -17.50
C GLU A 968 20.94 -13.89 -16.66
N GLU A 969 20.94 -12.60 -17.02
CA GLU A 969 20.03 -11.62 -16.44
C GLU A 969 18.58 -11.85 -16.92
N SER A 970 18.38 -12.01 -18.24
CA SER A 970 17.06 -12.30 -18.85
C SER A 970 16.38 -13.50 -18.19
N ALA A 971 17.15 -14.54 -17.86
CA ALA A 971 16.68 -15.75 -17.22
C ALA A 971 15.89 -15.55 -15.92
N ARG A 972 16.16 -14.48 -15.17
CA ARG A 972 15.49 -14.18 -13.89
C ARG A 972 14.02 -13.81 -14.07
N TYR A 973 13.68 -13.30 -15.25
CA TYR A 973 12.36 -12.77 -15.59
C TYR A 973 11.54 -13.73 -16.47
N ARG A 974 12.04 -14.94 -16.69
CA ARG A 974 11.50 -15.91 -17.63
C ARG A 974 10.37 -16.74 -17.01
N VAL A 975 9.27 -16.93 -17.73
CA VAL A 975 8.21 -17.87 -17.35
C VAL A 975 8.47 -19.24 -17.97
N ALA A 976 8.57 -20.27 -17.13
CA ALA A 976 8.85 -21.64 -17.58
C ALA A 976 7.74 -22.17 -18.53
N GLY A 977 8.13 -22.90 -19.57
CA GLY A 977 7.22 -23.44 -20.58
C GLY A 977 6.76 -22.44 -21.65
N ARG A 978 6.78 -21.13 -21.37
CA ARG A 978 6.33 -20.09 -22.31
C ARG A 978 7.48 -19.61 -23.21
N ASP A 979 8.61 -19.23 -22.62
CA ASP A 979 9.72 -18.59 -23.33
C ASP A 979 10.79 -19.60 -23.78
N THR A 980 10.48 -20.40 -24.81
CA THR A 980 11.39 -21.45 -25.33
C THR A 980 12.58 -20.89 -26.09
N ALA A 981 12.44 -19.74 -26.75
CA ALA A 981 13.50 -19.10 -27.53
C ALA A 981 14.64 -18.58 -26.65
N GLU A 982 14.29 -17.92 -25.53
CA GLU A 982 15.26 -17.47 -24.52
C GLU A 982 16.04 -18.67 -23.97
N LEU A 983 15.35 -19.74 -23.55
CA LEU A 983 15.98 -20.92 -22.96
C LEU A 983 16.93 -21.61 -23.94
N ALA A 984 16.53 -21.72 -25.22
CA ALA A 984 17.38 -22.27 -26.26
C ALA A 984 18.62 -21.41 -26.51
N LEU A 985 18.48 -20.08 -26.59
CA LEU A 985 19.60 -19.17 -26.75
C LEU A 985 20.56 -19.24 -25.55
N ARG A 986 20.02 -19.28 -24.33
CA ARG A 986 20.80 -19.43 -23.09
C ARG A 986 21.56 -20.74 -23.04
N ALA A 987 20.93 -21.85 -23.40
CA ALA A 987 21.58 -23.17 -23.47
C ALA A 987 22.75 -23.16 -24.47
N ILE A 988 22.56 -22.56 -25.66
CA ILE A 988 23.60 -22.41 -26.67
C ILE A 988 24.75 -21.55 -26.14
N ILE A 989 24.44 -20.38 -25.56
CA ILE A 989 25.47 -19.47 -25.01
C ILE A 989 26.25 -20.15 -23.88
N ALA A 990 25.59 -20.88 -22.97
CA ALA A 990 26.24 -21.62 -21.90
C ALA A 990 27.21 -22.68 -22.46
N TYR A 991 26.80 -23.42 -23.48
CA TYR A 991 27.66 -24.40 -24.16
C TYR A 991 28.88 -23.71 -24.81
N ARG A 992 28.65 -22.58 -25.50
CA ARG A 992 29.71 -21.80 -26.16
C ARG A 992 30.63 -21.05 -25.18
N SER A 993 30.19 -20.86 -23.95
CA SER A 993 30.97 -20.26 -22.87
C SER A 993 31.70 -21.30 -22.00
N GLU A 994 31.82 -22.54 -22.49
CA GLU A 994 32.53 -23.64 -21.81
C GLU A 994 31.96 -24.01 -20.42
N LEU A 995 30.63 -23.93 -20.27
CA LEU A 995 29.90 -24.36 -19.06
C LEU A 995 29.08 -25.65 -19.33
N PRO A 996 29.74 -26.81 -19.49
CA PRO A 996 29.08 -28.03 -19.99
C PRO A 996 28.03 -28.61 -19.03
N GLY A 997 28.18 -28.43 -17.71
CA GLY A 997 27.18 -28.84 -16.73
C GLY A 997 25.89 -28.05 -16.88
N THR A 998 26.00 -26.73 -16.79
CA THR A 998 24.88 -25.78 -16.99
C THR A 998 24.21 -25.98 -18.34
N ALA A 999 25.00 -26.10 -19.42
CA ALA A 999 24.46 -26.34 -20.76
C ALA A 999 23.64 -27.64 -20.82
N ARG A 1000 24.14 -28.74 -20.25
CA ARG A 1000 23.42 -30.02 -20.22
C ARG A 1000 22.08 -29.90 -19.51
N ASP A 1001 22.05 -29.22 -18.37
CA ASP A 1001 20.81 -29.06 -17.59
C ASP A 1001 19.81 -28.14 -18.31
N LEU A 1002 20.27 -27.05 -18.92
CA LEU A 1002 19.41 -26.17 -19.73
C LEU A 1002 18.86 -26.86 -20.99
N PHE A 1003 19.67 -27.65 -21.69
CA PHE A 1003 19.19 -28.42 -22.84
C PHE A 1003 18.21 -29.53 -22.44
N ARG A 1004 18.40 -30.15 -21.26
CA ARG A 1004 17.43 -31.09 -20.68
C ARG A 1004 16.11 -30.38 -20.38
N GLN A 1005 16.17 -29.22 -19.72
CA GLN A 1005 14.98 -28.39 -19.46
C GLN A 1005 14.27 -28.01 -20.77
N LEU A 1006 15.01 -27.58 -21.79
CA LEU A 1006 14.45 -27.25 -23.10
C LEU A 1006 13.75 -28.46 -23.73
N HIS A 1007 14.38 -29.63 -23.65
CA HIS A 1007 13.79 -30.88 -24.13
C HIS A 1007 12.48 -31.22 -23.39
N ASP A 1008 12.46 -31.10 -22.06
CA ASP A 1008 11.30 -31.43 -21.24
C ASP A 1008 10.14 -30.47 -21.47
N GLU A 1009 10.41 -29.16 -21.59
CA GLU A 1009 9.40 -28.14 -21.88
C GLU A 1009 8.81 -28.29 -23.29
N THR A 1010 9.66 -28.46 -24.31
CA THR A 1010 9.19 -28.67 -25.70
C THR A 1010 8.47 -30.00 -25.87
N SER A 1011 8.88 -31.05 -25.15
CA SER A 1011 8.19 -32.34 -25.14
C SER A 1011 6.82 -32.26 -24.48
N ARG A 1012 6.65 -31.47 -23.42
CA ARG A 1012 5.33 -31.22 -22.82
C ARG A 1012 4.40 -30.50 -23.80
N ARG A 1013 4.90 -29.45 -24.46
CA ARG A 1013 4.11 -28.69 -25.46
C ARG A 1013 3.67 -29.55 -26.64
N THR A 1014 4.59 -30.31 -27.22
CA THR A 1014 4.28 -31.20 -28.36
C THR A 1014 3.41 -32.40 -28.00
N LYS A 1015 3.35 -32.79 -26.72
CA LYS A 1015 2.39 -33.77 -26.20
C LYS A 1015 1.00 -33.15 -26.01
N ALA A 1016 0.93 -31.90 -25.56
CA ALA A 1016 -0.33 -31.18 -25.40
C ALA A 1016 -0.97 -30.89 -26.77
N ASP A 1017 -0.18 -30.36 -27.72
CA ASP A 1017 -0.58 -30.23 -29.12
C ASP A 1017 0.56 -30.63 -30.06
N SER A 1018 0.35 -31.73 -30.78
CA SER A 1018 1.30 -32.22 -31.79
C SER A 1018 1.52 -31.27 -32.96
N ASN A 1019 0.64 -30.28 -33.14
CA ASN A 1019 0.74 -29.23 -34.17
C ASN A 1019 1.41 -27.95 -33.66
N ASP A 1020 1.94 -27.91 -32.44
CA ASP A 1020 2.77 -26.77 -31.99
C ASP A 1020 4.12 -26.81 -32.72
N LEU A 1021 4.15 -26.22 -33.91
CA LEU A 1021 5.30 -26.26 -34.80
C LEU A 1021 6.49 -25.48 -34.23
N VAL A 1022 6.23 -24.43 -33.45
CA VAL A 1022 7.25 -23.68 -32.72
C VAL A 1022 7.92 -24.55 -31.66
N ALA A 1023 7.17 -25.38 -30.94
CA ALA A 1023 7.75 -26.32 -29.97
C ALA A 1023 8.62 -27.40 -30.65
N TRP A 1024 8.19 -27.93 -31.79
CA TRP A 1024 8.99 -28.86 -32.59
C TRP A 1024 10.31 -28.23 -33.07
N ASP A 1025 10.27 -26.94 -33.38
CA ASP A 1025 11.42 -26.16 -33.79
C ASP A 1025 12.52 -26.15 -32.72
N PHE A 1026 12.16 -25.80 -31.50
CA PHE A 1026 13.08 -25.79 -30.37
C PHE A 1026 13.42 -27.20 -29.86
N ALA A 1027 12.54 -28.20 -30.06
CA ALA A 1027 12.86 -29.60 -29.81
C ALA A 1027 13.98 -30.09 -30.74
N GLY A 1028 14.01 -29.63 -31.99
CA GLY A 1028 15.10 -29.88 -32.94
C GLY A 1028 16.43 -29.32 -32.43
N ILE A 1029 16.44 -28.09 -31.93
CA ILE A 1029 17.64 -27.47 -31.31
C ILE A 1029 18.09 -28.26 -30.08
N ALA A 1030 17.17 -28.65 -29.18
CA ALA A 1030 17.51 -29.45 -28.01
C ALA A 1030 18.18 -30.78 -28.39
N ARG A 1031 17.64 -31.47 -29.41
CA ARG A 1031 18.21 -32.72 -29.92
C ARG A 1031 19.56 -32.54 -30.62
N CYS A 1032 19.83 -31.37 -31.22
CA CYS A 1032 21.15 -31.08 -31.79
C CYS A 1032 22.26 -31.16 -30.73
N HIS A 1033 21.99 -30.77 -29.49
CA HIS A 1033 22.96 -30.92 -28.40
C HIS A 1033 23.29 -32.40 -28.11
N SER A 1034 22.30 -33.29 -28.06
CA SER A 1034 22.54 -34.73 -27.91
C SER A 1034 23.30 -35.34 -29.10
N VAL A 1035 23.04 -34.86 -30.33
CA VAL A 1035 23.83 -35.26 -31.51
C VAL A 1035 25.28 -34.80 -31.38
N LEU A 1036 25.53 -33.58 -30.89
CA LEU A 1036 26.89 -33.08 -30.62
C LEU A 1036 27.62 -33.96 -29.61
N LEU A 1037 26.95 -34.38 -28.55
CA LEU A 1037 27.51 -35.29 -27.55
C LEU A 1037 27.73 -36.71 -28.09
N GLY A 1038 27.08 -37.08 -29.19
CA GLY A 1038 27.13 -38.42 -29.79
C GLY A 1038 26.21 -39.41 -29.08
N GLU A 1039 25.20 -38.91 -28.37
CA GLU A 1039 24.22 -39.72 -27.63
C GLU A 1039 23.11 -40.24 -28.56
N VAL A 1040 22.81 -39.50 -29.64
CA VAL A 1040 21.76 -39.84 -30.62
C VAL A 1040 22.21 -39.53 -32.05
N GLU A 1041 21.61 -40.23 -33.02
CA GLU A 1041 21.87 -40.03 -34.44
C GLU A 1041 21.28 -38.69 -34.97
N PRO A 1042 21.92 -38.03 -35.95
CA PRO A 1042 21.41 -36.80 -36.59
C PRO A 1042 19.95 -36.85 -37.04
N ALA A 1043 19.46 -38.04 -37.40
CA ALA A 1043 18.08 -38.27 -37.83
C ALA A 1043 17.04 -37.83 -36.78
N TRP A 1044 17.35 -37.91 -35.49
CA TRP A 1044 16.44 -37.53 -34.40
C TRP A 1044 16.18 -36.02 -34.35
N ALA A 1045 17.21 -35.21 -34.56
CA ALA A 1045 17.07 -33.76 -34.65
C ALA A 1045 16.32 -33.36 -35.93
N LEU A 1046 16.65 -34.00 -37.05
CA LEU A 1046 15.99 -33.75 -38.34
C LEU A 1046 14.50 -34.12 -38.34
N ASP A 1047 14.11 -35.20 -37.66
CA ASP A 1047 12.69 -35.55 -37.50
C ASP A 1047 11.89 -34.42 -36.84
N ALA A 1048 12.43 -33.83 -35.76
CA ALA A 1048 11.77 -32.70 -35.10
C ALA A 1048 11.65 -31.48 -36.03
N PHE A 1049 12.72 -31.11 -36.75
CA PHE A 1049 12.66 -30.00 -37.71
C PHE A 1049 11.71 -30.24 -38.88
N ARG A 1050 11.56 -31.48 -39.35
CA ARG A 1050 10.57 -31.86 -40.37
C ARG A 1050 9.14 -31.76 -39.83
N ARG A 1051 8.90 -32.17 -38.59
CA ARG A 1051 7.59 -32.00 -37.92
C ARG A 1051 7.22 -30.53 -37.76
N ALA A 1052 8.20 -29.66 -37.52
CA ALA A 1052 8.00 -28.20 -37.48
C ALA A 1052 7.74 -27.55 -38.87
N ARG A 1053 7.96 -28.28 -39.97
CA ARG A 1053 7.74 -27.85 -41.35
C ARG A 1053 7.02 -28.94 -42.16
N PRO A 1054 5.76 -29.26 -41.82
CA PRO A 1054 4.94 -30.12 -42.67
C PRO A 1054 4.74 -29.44 -44.03
N THR A 1055 4.42 -30.21 -45.07
CA THR A 1055 4.21 -29.67 -46.44
C THR A 1055 3.12 -28.59 -46.51
N SER A 1056 2.20 -28.58 -45.55
CA SER A 1056 1.15 -27.58 -45.39
C SER A 1056 1.59 -26.28 -44.72
N ALA A 1057 2.77 -26.24 -44.08
CA ALA A 1057 3.27 -25.05 -43.40
C ALA A 1057 3.84 -24.04 -44.39
N GLN A 1058 3.61 -22.75 -44.10
CA GLN A 1058 4.12 -21.66 -44.92
C GLN A 1058 5.64 -21.48 -44.73
N GLN A 1059 6.32 -21.06 -45.79
CA GLN A 1059 7.73 -20.69 -45.72
C GLN A 1059 7.89 -19.41 -44.89
N THR A 1060 8.90 -19.40 -44.02
CA THR A 1060 9.24 -18.26 -43.14
C THR A 1060 10.75 -17.99 -43.24
N PRO A 1061 11.24 -17.47 -44.38
CA PRO A 1061 12.67 -17.41 -44.68
C PRO A 1061 13.49 -16.66 -43.62
N GLY A 1062 12.92 -15.59 -43.04
CA GLY A 1062 13.57 -14.82 -41.97
C GLY A 1062 13.70 -15.62 -40.67
N LEU A 1063 12.63 -16.30 -40.25
CA LEU A 1063 12.68 -17.19 -39.07
C LEU A 1063 13.63 -18.37 -39.31
N ASP A 1064 13.61 -18.95 -40.50
CA ASP A 1064 14.43 -20.08 -40.89
C ASP A 1064 15.93 -19.72 -40.88
N ASP A 1065 16.30 -18.51 -41.33
CA ASP A 1065 17.66 -17.97 -41.17
C ASP A 1065 18.10 -17.94 -39.69
N ARG A 1066 17.22 -17.47 -38.79
CA ARG A 1066 17.49 -17.40 -37.35
C ARG A 1066 17.65 -18.79 -36.73
N MET A 1067 16.81 -19.75 -37.09
CA MET A 1067 16.92 -21.14 -36.59
C MET A 1067 18.21 -21.81 -37.07
N ARG A 1068 18.57 -21.63 -38.35
CA ARG A 1068 19.85 -22.12 -38.89
C ARG A 1068 21.04 -21.44 -38.21
N PHE A 1069 20.95 -20.15 -37.93
CA PHE A 1069 21.98 -19.43 -37.17
C PHE A 1069 22.19 -20.03 -35.78
N MET A 1070 21.11 -20.30 -35.03
CA MET A 1070 21.22 -20.92 -33.70
C MET A 1070 21.90 -22.30 -33.76
N VAL A 1071 21.52 -23.17 -34.69
CA VAL A 1071 22.14 -24.49 -34.86
C VAL A 1071 23.60 -24.38 -35.29
N LYS A 1072 23.92 -23.44 -36.18
CA LYS A 1072 25.30 -23.17 -36.62
C LYS A 1072 26.17 -22.67 -35.46
N THR A 1073 25.64 -21.77 -34.64
CA THR A 1073 26.32 -21.26 -33.44
C THR A 1073 26.57 -22.37 -32.44
N LEU A 1074 25.58 -23.24 -32.21
CA LEU A 1074 25.72 -24.43 -31.36
C LEU A 1074 26.83 -25.38 -31.88
N ALA A 1075 26.85 -25.65 -33.20
CA ALA A 1075 27.85 -26.50 -33.83
C ALA A 1075 29.28 -25.94 -33.72
N GLY A 1076 29.45 -24.63 -33.94
CA GLY A 1076 30.76 -24.01 -34.06
C GLY A 1076 31.63 -24.70 -35.10
N ASN A 1077 32.73 -25.32 -34.66
CA ASN A 1077 33.66 -26.07 -35.52
C ASN A 1077 33.49 -27.60 -35.42
N CYS A 1078 32.43 -28.10 -34.78
CA CYS A 1078 32.22 -29.53 -34.57
C CYS A 1078 31.51 -30.17 -35.79
N PRO A 1079 32.12 -31.17 -36.47
CA PRO A 1079 31.57 -31.73 -37.70
C PRO A 1079 30.33 -32.62 -37.48
N ARG A 1080 30.02 -32.98 -36.22
CA ARG A 1080 28.91 -33.88 -35.88
C ARG A 1080 27.53 -33.32 -36.27
N LEU A 1081 27.40 -32.00 -36.42
CA LEU A 1081 26.18 -31.35 -36.87
C LEU A 1081 26.18 -31.01 -38.38
N ASP A 1082 27.24 -31.30 -39.14
CA ASP A 1082 27.32 -30.92 -40.56
C ASP A 1082 26.19 -31.54 -41.39
N HIS A 1083 25.86 -32.80 -41.13
CA HIS A 1083 24.72 -33.46 -41.76
C HIS A 1083 23.39 -32.80 -41.37
N VAL A 1084 23.23 -32.42 -40.09
CA VAL A 1084 22.02 -31.73 -39.62
C VAL A 1084 21.91 -30.36 -40.30
N LEU A 1085 22.98 -29.57 -40.36
CA LEU A 1085 23.00 -28.25 -40.98
C LEU A 1085 22.70 -28.32 -42.48
N THR A 1086 23.27 -29.30 -43.18
CA THR A 1086 23.05 -29.51 -44.62
C THR A 1086 21.59 -29.85 -44.92
N GLU A 1087 21.01 -30.79 -44.17
CA GLU A 1087 19.61 -31.19 -44.34
C GLU A 1087 18.66 -30.10 -43.84
N LEU A 1088 19.01 -29.37 -42.77
CA LEU A 1088 18.21 -28.27 -42.26
C LEU A 1088 18.09 -27.15 -43.29
N ALA A 1089 19.16 -26.83 -44.03
CA ALA A 1089 19.11 -25.88 -45.15
C ALA A 1089 18.15 -26.30 -46.26
N ARG A 1090 17.95 -27.61 -46.48
CA ARG A 1090 16.97 -28.14 -47.44
C ARG A 1090 15.53 -28.10 -46.91
N ILE A 1091 15.35 -28.43 -45.64
CA ILE A 1091 14.03 -28.42 -44.97
C ILE A 1091 13.54 -26.98 -44.78
N ARG A 1092 14.48 -26.05 -44.60
CA ARG A 1092 14.25 -24.63 -44.28
C ARG A 1092 15.08 -23.75 -45.19
N PRO A 1093 14.62 -23.47 -46.41
CA PRO A 1093 15.29 -22.53 -47.30
C PRO A 1093 15.22 -21.12 -46.70
N GLY A 1094 16.37 -20.44 -46.67
CA GLY A 1094 16.48 -19.09 -46.15
C GLY A 1094 16.14 -18.02 -47.17
N ARG A 1095 16.42 -16.77 -46.82
CA ARG A 1095 16.27 -15.63 -47.73
C ARG A 1095 17.16 -15.71 -48.98
N GLY A 1096 18.26 -16.45 -48.90
CA GLY A 1096 19.24 -16.62 -49.98
C GLY A 1096 19.03 -17.79 -50.94
N GLY A 1097 18.01 -18.65 -50.71
CA GLY A 1097 17.79 -19.88 -51.48
C GLY A 1097 18.69 -21.04 -51.07
#